data_AF-A0AB37Z2I9-F1
#
_entry.id   AF-A0AB37Z2I9-F1
#
_cell.length_a   1.000
_cell.length_b   1.000
_cell.length_c   1.000
_cell.angle_alpha   90.00
_cell.angle_beta   90.00
_cell.angle_gamma   90.00
#
_symmetry.space_group_name_H-M   'P 1'
#
loop_
_entity.id
_entity.type
_entity.pdbx_description
1 polymer ?
#
loop_
_entity_poly.entity_id
_entity_poly.type
_entity_poly.pdbx_seq_one_letter_code
_entity_poly.pdbx_strand_id
1 'polypeptide(L)'
;MDYNNSIEPEQLLAKGNPSSIGEESSNTAIAPPISGLYAWTEQQIREELRLDVDGRYPQMIASGTITPNLSSPIHWIAQLTANGPNTWKGNIKNKYPEGIQSFPYTNVKIQVTRGSFPGQHTAEVIFLIGGETDRTRTFRFQSPYFHSVEFEFDAEEGTTPITTYQTHSHRDKPAFLPDETLSIAEVFKRTGFDVKVSEGNNTVSRDHTGTNRKWSDQELHDAMQVYWSHFDNKPQWSMWAFFANSEAEMGHSLGGIMFDSLGPNHRQGTAIFNNSFIADPPASDENPVAWVQRMRFWCACHEMGHAFNLLHSWQKHLGNPWEPLGLPLIPDPKALSFMNYPYTFDDKGNKDDNLQRFFKKFEYRFSDQELLFMRHAPERFVQMGNADWAVDHGFEQTNVSSHPSFNLELRVNRNTPVFQFLEPVVFEIKLTNTSNQPQLIKKHILSDLNGMSVIVKKEGKQGRKLLPHAQYCWKLETKVIMPGESLYETIFASVGKNGWLIDEPGFYNIQVAMQINGNNIVSNNLRLRVFPPAGYDQEFLAQDFFSDEVGRILAFDGSRFLEKGNDILREVTEKLRDHAVALHAHIALAKPLAFDYQFLDFTEDSDTRGKIKIIPAQPDEARKQFASALTEHKQIAAKTLSHKEYNQYMVTYSEFLSSQEENKEAAEVQNDLYQTLSERNVLDSVLQKIKNRREIYEQKEN
;
A
#
# COMPACT_ATOMS: atom_id res chain seq x y z
N MET A 1 -2.72 89.43 14.63
CA MET A 1 -3.21 88.90 15.93
C MET A 1 -4.43 88.03 15.62
N ASP A 2 -4.28 86.93 14.86
CA ASP A 2 -3.55 85.68 15.16
C ASP A 2 -4.30 84.90 16.26
N TYR A 3 -4.54 83.59 16.15
CA TYR A 3 -3.80 82.55 15.44
C TYR A 3 -4.69 81.55 14.69
N ASN A 4 -4.18 80.97 13.60
CA ASN A 4 -4.69 79.74 13.01
C ASN A 4 -4.43 78.56 13.95
N ASN A 5 -5.41 77.66 14.07
CA ASN A 5 -5.28 76.35 14.71
C ASN A 5 -5.91 75.27 13.83
N SER A 6 -5.08 74.49 13.16
CA SER A 6 -5.44 73.20 12.57
C SER A 6 -4.33 72.20 12.90
N ILE A 7 -4.72 71.09 13.53
CA ILE A 7 -3.81 70.09 14.10
C ILE A 7 -3.91 68.82 13.25
N GLU A 8 -2.81 68.43 12.63
CA GLU A 8 -2.57 67.05 12.20
C GLU A 8 -1.17 66.60 12.67
N PRO A 9 -1.02 65.38 13.19
CA PRO A 9 0.28 64.77 13.44
C PRO A 9 0.55 63.60 12.47
N GLU A 10 1.13 63.89 11.30
CA GLU A 10 1.89 62.88 10.55
C GLU A 10 3.32 62.80 11.08
N GLN A 11 3.67 61.75 11.81
CA GLN A 11 5.05 61.28 11.98
C GLN A 11 5.11 59.89 12.60
N LEU A 12 5.56 58.89 11.82
CA LEU A 12 6.60 57.93 12.23
C LEU A 12 6.96 56.92 11.12
N LEU A 13 8.26 56.58 11.06
CA LEU A 13 8.88 55.44 10.35
C LEU A 13 9.05 55.54 8.82
N ALA A 14 10.04 56.34 8.43
CA ALA A 14 10.65 56.26 7.10
C ALA A 14 11.58 55.04 6.94
N LYS A 15 11.21 54.16 6.01
CA LYS A 15 12.01 53.27 5.17
C LYS A 15 13.53 53.18 5.43
N GLY A 16 13.99 51.99 5.83
CA GLY A 16 15.36 51.51 5.62
C GLY A 16 15.38 50.36 4.60
N ASN A 17 15.58 50.68 3.33
CA ASN A 17 15.77 49.68 2.25
C ASN A 17 17.27 49.31 2.14
N PRO A 18 17.61 48.02 2.07
CA PRO A 18 18.83 47.57 1.41
C PRO A 18 18.47 46.65 0.23
N SER A 19 17.93 47.24 -0.84
CA SER A 19 17.58 46.54 -2.08
C SER A 19 18.08 47.32 -3.30
N SER A 20 19.41 47.46 -3.40
CA SER A 20 20.12 47.99 -4.56
C SER A 20 21.61 47.58 -4.56
N ILE A 21 21.88 46.32 -4.90
CA ILE A 21 23.16 45.95 -5.54
C ILE A 21 22.76 45.15 -6.79
N GLY A 22 22.59 45.88 -7.89
CA GLY A 22 22.69 45.30 -9.22
C GLY A 22 24.16 45.04 -9.56
N GLU A 23 24.36 44.18 -10.54
CA GLU A 23 25.65 43.65 -10.99
C GLU A 23 26.74 44.73 -11.20
N GLU A 24 27.72 44.77 -10.30
CA GLU A 24 29.11 45.07 -10.67
C GLU A 24 30.03 43.92 -10.19
N SER A 25 30.99 43.56 -11.05
CA SER A 25 31.79 42.36 -10.89
C SER A 25 32.68 42.38 -9.64
N SER A 26 32.38 41.51 -8.68
CA SER A 26 33.37 41.01 -7.74
C SER A 26 33.27 39.48 -7.62
N ASN A 27 34.37 38.80 -7.95
CA ASN A 27 34.51 37.34 -7.80
C ASN A 27 34.68 36.97 -6.32
N THR A 28 33.65 37.22 -5.50
CA THR A 28 33.52 36.51 -4.23
C THR A 28 33.05 35.10 -4.55
N ALA A 29 33.98 34.15 -4.62
CA ALA A 29 33.67 32.74 -4.76
C ALA A 29 32.66 32.33 -3.67
N ILE A 30 31.44 31.99 -4.07
CA ILE A 30 30.43 31.45 -3.16
C ILE A 30 31.03 30.18 -2.57
N ALA A 31 31.25 30.17 -1.26
CA ALA A 31 31.91 29.04 -0.61
C ALA A 31 31.09 27.76 -0.89
N PRO A 32 31.73 26.65 -1.33
CA PRO A 32 31.01 25.45 -1.73
C PRO A 32 30.07 24.95 -0.62
N PRO A 33 28.89 24.42 -0.98
CA PRO A 33 27.90 23.98 0.00
C PRO A 33 28.47 22.92 0.93
N ILE A 34 28.00 22.93 2.18
CA ILE A 34 28.31 21.91 3.18
C ILE A 34 27.29 20.77 3.12
N SER A 35 26.04 21.04 2.73
CA SER A 35 25.02 20.00 2.58
C SER A 35 25.44 18.93 1.56
N GLY A 36 25.04 17.69 1.83
CA GLY A 36 25.31 16.54 0.97
C GLY A 36 25.59 15.25 1.73
N LEU A 37 26.02 14.23 0.97
CA LEU A 37 26.46 12.94 1.47
C LEU A 37 27.95 12.97 1.85
N TYR A 38 28.24 12.57 3.07
CA TYR A 38 29.58 12.24 3.54
C TYR A 38 29.63 10.75 3.90
N ALA A 39 30.78 10.11 3.68
CA ALA A 39 30.99 8.70 3.99
C ALA A 39 32.23 8.49 4.87
N TRP A 40 32.19 7.44 5.66
CA TRP A 40 33.31 6.90 6.42
C TRP A 40 33.35 5.38 6.25
N THR A 41 34.53 4.79 6.23
CA THR A 41 34.70 3.34 6.08
C THR A 41 35.99 2.89 6.75
N GLU A 42 35.88 1.92 7.65
CA GLU A 42 37.01 1.26 8.31
C GLU A 42 36.59 -0.17 8.68
N GLN A 43 37.52 -1.13 8.65
CA GLN A 43 37.33 -2.51 9.15
C GLN A 43 36.01 -3.17 8.69
N GLN A 44 35.65 -2.97 7.42
CA GLN A 44 34.43 -3.49 6.78
C GLN A 44 33.09 -2.96 7.34
N ILE A 45 33.08 -1.81 8.03
CA ILE A 45 31.87 -1.05 8.36
C ILE A 45 31.81 0.17 7.45
N ARG A 46 30.66 0.39 6.79
CA ARG A 46 30.36 1.64 6.07
C ARG A 46 29.42 2.49 6.93
N GLU A 47 29.75 3.76 7.09
CA GLU A 47 28.88 4.75 7.72
C GLU A 47 28.65 5.91 6.75
N GLU A 48 27.43 6.43 6.73
CA GLU A 48 27.01 7.56 5.92
C GLU A 48 26.37 8.65 6.77
N LEU A 49 26.62 9.89 6.38
CA LEU A 49 26.03 11.10 6.95
C LEU A 49 25.40 11.90 5.81
N ARG A 50 24.09 12.11 5.88
CA ARG A 50 23.31 13.02 5.04
C ARG A 50 23.10 14.30 5.84
N LEU A 51 23.86 15.35 5.50
CA LEU A 51 23.83 16.64 6.19
C LEU A 51 23.04 17.66 5.36
N ASP A 52 22.02 18.30 5.95
CA ASP A 52 21.16 19.30 5.29
C ASP A 52 21.07 20.55 6.19
N VAL A 53 21.93 21.54 5.89
CA VAL A 53 22.13 22.76 6.70
C VAL A 53 22.34 24.04 5.88
N ASP A 54 22.71 23.91 4.60
CA ASP A 54 22.74 24.97 3.59
C ASP A 54 22.18 24.49 2.24
N GLY A 55 22.12 25.38 1.23
CA GLY A 55 21.53 25.08 -0.08
C GLY A 55 20.07 25.53 -0.20
N ARG A 56 19.32 24.92 -1.15
CA ARG A 56 17.94 25.31 -1.45
C ARG A 56 16.95 24.59 -0.53
N TYR A 57 16.20 25.38 0.24
CA TYR A 57 15.26 24.92 1.28
C TYR A 57 15.93 23.96 2.28
N PRO A 58 16.89 24.44 3.09
CA PRO A 58 17.61 23.59 4.03
C PRO A 58 16.69 23.14 5.17
N GLN A 59 16.70 21.85 5.49
CA GLN A 59 15.81 21.27 6.51
C GLN A 59 16.38 21.37 7.93
N MET A 60 17.66 21.73 8.08
CA MET A 60 18.40 21.74 9.35
C MET A 60 18.42 20.37 10.03
N ILE A 61 18.74 19.33 9.25
CA ILE A 61 18.72 17.92 9.64
C ILE A 61 20.10 17.30 9.42
N ALA A 62 20.45 16.33 10.26
CA ALA A 62 21.37 15.27 9.86
C ALA A 62 20.67 13.92 10.01
N SER A 63 20.84 13.04 9.04
CA SER A 63 20.56 11.61 9.21
C SER A 63 21.77 10.79 8.79
N GLY A 64 21.80 9.51 9.16
CA GLY A 64 22.89 8.64 8.80
C GLY A 64 22.52 7.18 8.83
N THR A 65 23.29 6.40 8.06
CA THR A 65 23.15 4.95 7.96
C THR A 65 24.46 4.31 8.42
N ILE A 66 24.37 3.27 9.26
CA ILE A 66 25.50 2.43 9.65
C ILE A 66 25.20 1.04 9.10
N THR A 67 26.08 0.52 8.24
CA THR A 67 25.93 -0.78 7.59
C THR A 67 27.05 -1.71 8.06
N PRO A 68 26.78 -2.60 9.04
CA PRO A 68 27.74 -3.60 9.49
C PRO A 68 27.78 -4.82 8.55
N ASN A 69 28.88 -5.54 8.57
CA ASN A 69 29.17 -6.60 7.59
C ASN A 69 28.30 -7.87 7.69
N LEU A 70 27.59 -8.08 8.82
CA LEU A 70 26.83 -9.30 9.14
C LEU A 70 25.48 -9.04 9.84
N SER A 71 24.99 -7.80 9.83
CA SER A 71 23.71 -7.44 10.44
C SER A 71 23.02 -6.33 9.66
N SER A 72 21.70 -6.22 9.82
CA SER A 72 20.90 -5.18 9.18
C SER A 72 21.39 -3.75 9.54
N PRO A 73 21.14 -2.76 8.67
CA PRO A 73 21.62 -1.41 8.84
C PRO A 73 20.85 -0.66 9.94
N ILE A 74 21.56 0.23 10.62
CA ILE A 74 20.96 1.17 11.59
C ILE A 74 20.77 2.52 10.91
N HIS A 75 19.57 3.09 11.01
CA HIS A 75 19.30 4.45 10.59
C HIS A 75 19.03 5.37 11.78
N TRP A 76 19.64 6.56 11.79
CA TRP A 76 19.42 7.60 12.80
C TRP A 76 19.17 8.95 12.15
N ILE A 77 18.43 9.82 12.83
CA ILE A 77 18.12 11.18 12.38
C ILE A 77 18.08 12.16 13.56
N ALA A 78 18.47 13.41 13.32
CA ALA A 78 18.50 14.47 14.32
C ALA A 78 18.12 15.82 13.71
N GLN A 79 17.22 16.56 14.39
CA GLN A 79 17.04 17.99 14.13
C GLN A 79 18.23 18.75 14.70
N LEU A 80 18.84 19.59 13.86
CA LEU A 80 20.03 20.37 14.19
C LEU A 80 19.69 21.78 14.64
N THR A 81 20.52 22.31 15.53
CA THR A 81 20.59 23.72 15.89
C THR A 81 22.04 24.17 15.73
N ALA A 82 22.25 25.36 15.16
CA ALA A 82 23.59 25.93 15.00
C ALA A 82 24.27 26.12 16.37
N ASN A 83 25.56 25.80 16.44
CA ASN A 83 26.38 25.83 17.65
C ASN A 83 27.79 26.40 17.36
N GLY A 84 27.87 27.35 16.44
CA GLY A 84 29.11 27.99 15.99
C GLY A 84 29.27 27.95 14.46
N PRO A 85 30.32 28.58 13.90
CA PRO A 85 30.62 28.51 12.47
C PRO A 85 30.80 27.06 12.00
N ASN A 86 30.09 26.67 10.95
CA ASN A 86 30.08 25.30 10.41
C ASN A 86 29.90 24.20 11.49
N THR A 87 29.18 24.50 12.59
CA THR A 87 29.05 23.62 13.75
C THR A 87 27.60 23.54 14.20
N TRP A 88 27.10 22.33 14.45
CA TRP A 88 25.71 22.05 14.83
C TRP A 88 25.63 21.02 15.95
N LYS A 89 24.50 21.00 16.66
CA LYS A 89 24.14 19.96 17.62
C LYS A 89 22.67 19.56 17.44
N GLY A 90 22.34 18.30 17.73
CA GLY A 90 20.99 17.79 17.64
C GLY A 90 20.67 16.70 18.65
N ASN A 91 19.38 16.48 18.88
CA ASN A 91 18.88 15.30 19.59
C ASN A 91 18.61 14.21 18.54
N ILE A 92 19.19 13.03 18.73
CA ILE A 92 18.97 11.89 17.85
C ILE A 92 17.64 11.22 18.20
N LYS A 93 16.88 10.87 17.18
CA LYS A 93 15.79 9.90 17.27
C LYS A 93 16.21 8.63 16.55
N ASN A 94 16.03 7.51 17.24
CA ASN A 94 16.29 6.17 16.75
C ASN A 94 14.99 5.36 16.93
N LYS A 95 14.35 5.00 15.81
CA LYS A 95 13.12 4.20 15.77
C LYS A 95 13.18 3.01 14.80
N TYR A 96 14.31 2.82 14.10
CA TYR A 96 14.47 1.77 13.09
C TYR A 96 15.65 0.84 13.44
N PRO A 97 15.59 0.10 14.56
CA PRO A 97 16.49 -1.02 14.82
C PRO A 97 16.06 -2.20 13.95
N GLU A 98 16.56 -2.25 12.72
CA GLU A 98 16.61 -3.53 12.02
C GLU A 98 17.68 -4.38 12.71
N GLY A 99 17.25 -5.32 13.55
CA GLY A 99 18.13 -6.25 14.26
C GLY A 99 18.52 -5.87 15.70
N ILE A 100 19.38 -6.70 16.28
CA ILE A 100 19.67 -6.80 17.73
C ILE A 100 20.64 -5.69 18.21
N GLN A 101 21.20 -4.89 17.31
CA GLN A 101 22.32 -4.00 17.61
C GLN A 101 21.84 -2.65 18.14
N SER A 102 22.13 -2.36 19.42
CA SER A 102 21.78 -1.08 20.04
C SER A 102 22.62 0.08 19.47
N PHE A 103 21.96 1.14 19.00
CA PHE A 103 22.56 2.46 18.81
C PHE A 103 22.10 3.37 19.96
N PRO A 104 22.91 3.52 21.03
CA PRO A 104 22.46 4.09 22.30
C PRO A 104 22.65 5.60 22.41
N TYR A 105 23.20 6.25 21.37
CA TYR A 105 23.51 7.67 21.37
C TYR A 105 22.23 8.50 21.24
N THR A 106 22.07 9.48 22.14
CA THR A 106 20.88 10.34 22.21
C THR A 106 21.10 11.70 21.55
N ASN A 107 22.36 12.06 21.27
CA ASN A 107 22.75 13.38 20.82
C ASN A 107 23.89 13.30 19.80
N VAL A 108 23.92 14.27 18.89
CA VAL A 108 24.98 14.44 17.90
C VAL A 108 25.54 15.87 17.98
N LYS A 109 26.85 16.01 17.82
CA LYS A 109 27.52 17.26 17.45
C LYS A 109 28.20 17.04 16.10
N ILE A 110 28.13 18.03 15.21
CA ILE A 110 28.72 17.98 13.87
C ILE A 110 29.54 19.24 13.67
N GLN A 111 30.81 19.11 13.32
CA GLN A 111 31.67 20.22 12.92
C GLN A 111 32.26 19.93 11.54
N VAL A 112 32.05 20.84 10.58
CA VAL A 112 32.56 20.68 9.22
C VAL A 112 33.76 21.58 8.99
N THR A 113 34.88 20.94 8.65
CA THR A 113 36.07 21.62 8.13
C THR A 113 35.94 21.73 6.61
N ARG A 114 35.80 22.96 6.11
CA ARG A 114 35.79 23.27 4.67
C ARG A 114 37.21 23.14 4.11
N GLY A 115 37.32 22.60 2.91
CA GLY A 115 38.53 22.67 2.08
C GLY A 115 38.35 23.70 0.95
N SER A 116 39.30 23.77 0.03
CA SER A 116 39.20 24.65 -1.14
C SER A 116 38.24 24.12 -2.21
N PHE A 117 37.93 22.82 -2.17
CA PHE A 117 36.99 22.14 -3.06
C PHE A 117 36.03 21.25 -2.25
N PRO A 118 34.80 20.97 -2.73
CA PRO A 118 33.81 20.16 -2.00
C PRO A 118 34.35 18.80 -1.53
N GLY A 119 35.06 18.05 -2.38
CA GLY A 119 35.65 16.76 -2.03
C GLY A 119 36.77 16.79 -0.98
N GLN A 120 37.18 17.99 -0.53
CA GLN A 120 38.11 18.18 0.60
C GLN A 120 37.37 18.47 1.91
N HIS A 121 36.04 18.61 1.90
CA HIS A 121 35.24 18.83 3.11
C HIS A 121 35.28 17.57 3.99
N THR A 122 35.45 17.77 5.29
CA THR A 122 35.35 16.70 6.30
C THR A 122 34.38 17.10 7.41
N ALA A 123 33.54 16.16 7.82
CA ALA A 123 32.61 16.33 8.93
C ALA A 123 33.07 15.49 10.11
N GLU A 124 33.53 16.14 11.17
CA GLU A 124 33.68 15.49 12.47
C GLU A 124 32.32 15.39 13.15
N VAL A 125 31.89 14.17 13.43
CA VAL A 125 30.62 13.84 14.07
C VAL A 125 30.92 13.17 15.39
N ILE A 126 30.42 13.74 16.48
CA ILE A 126 30.54 13.21 17.84
C ILE A 126 29.16 12.78 18.30
N PHE A 127 28.97 11.47 18.43
CA PHE A 127 27.77 10.85 19.00
C PHE A 127 27.94 10.73 20.52
N LEU A 128 26.97 11.25 21.27
CA LEU A 128 27.05 11.36 22.73
C LEU A 128 26.03 10.44 23.41
N ILE A 129 26.41 9.92 24.56
CA ILE A 129 25.53 9.22 25.52
C ILE A 129 25.69 9.88 26.89
N GLY A 130 24.64 9.89 27.72
CA GLY A 130 24.61 10.57 29.03
C GLY A 130 25.49 9.94 30.15
N GLY A 131 26.68 9.44 29.81
CA GLY A 131 27.57 8.67 30.69
C GLY A 131 29.00 8.49 30.14
N GLU A 132 29.60 9.57 29.66
CA GLU A 132 31.04 9.72 29.31
C GLU A 132 31.61 9.00 28.07
N THR A 133 30.99 7.95 27.52
CA THR A 133 31.56 7.25 26.34
C THR A 133 31.06 7.83 25.01
N ASP A 134 31.75 8.87 24.51
CA ASP A 134 31.48 9.47 23.20
C ASP A 134 32.08 8.64 22.03
N ARG A 135 31.41 8.65 20.86
CA ARG A 135 31.93 8.08 19.61
C ARG A 135 32.17 9.19 18.58
N THR A 136 33.43 9.43 18.24
CA THR A 136 33.81 10.35 17.16
C THR A 136 34.01 9.61 15.83
N ARG A 137 33.63 10.26 14.73
CA ARG A 137 33.84 9.83 13.35
C ARG A 137 34.17 11.04 12.47
N THR A 138 35.17 10.92 11.59
CA THR A 138 35.50 11.95 10.61
C THR A 138 35.09 11.48 9.22
N PHE A 139 33.91 11.89 8.76
CA PHE A 139 33.39 11.55 7.45
C PHE A 139 34.00 12.45 6.36
N ARG A 140 34.17 11.93 5.16
CA ARG A 140 34.64 12.66 3.97
C ARG A 140 33.48 12.91 3.01
N PHE A 141 33.36 14.14 2.52
CA PHE A 141 32.35 14.49 1.51
C PHE A 141 32.46 13.62 0.27
N GLN A 142 31.33 13.12 -0.22
CA GLN A 142 31.22 12.30 -1.42
C GLN A 142 30.49 13.04 -2.54
N SER A 143 29.34 13.65 -2.21
CA SER A 143 28.44 14.23 -3.19
C SER A 143 27.60 15.35 -2.56
N PRO A 144 27.25 16.43 -3.28
CA PRO A 144 26.25 17.40 -2.83
C PRO A 144 24.82 16.80 -2.80
N TYR A 145 24.63 15.62 -3.37
CA TYR A 145 23.38 14.88 -3.40
C TYR A 145 23.41 13.71 -2.41
N PHE A 146 22.24 13.30 -1.89
CA PHE A 146 22.11 12.25 -0.88
C PHE A 146 22.01 10.84 -1.48
N HIS A 147 21.43 10.73 -2.67
CA HIS A 147 21.28 9.49 -3.43
C HIS A 147 21.48 9.79 -4.92
N SER A 148 21.83 8.81 -5.74
CA SER A 148 21.74 8.90 -7.21
C SER A 148 20.43 8.27 -7.67
N VAL A 149 19.87 8.75 -8.79
CA VAL A 149 18.67 8.16 -9.40
C VAL A 149 18.70 8.34 -10.91
N GLU A 150 18.09 7.42 -11.65
CA GLU A 150 18.00 7.47 -13.11
C GLU A 150 16.54 7.45 -13.58
N PHE A 151 16.20 8.30 -14.55
CA PHE A 151 14.87 8.36 -15.14
C PHE A 151 14.93 8.00 -16.63
N GLU A 152 14.04 7.12 -17.07
CA GLU A 152 13.78 6.85 -18.49
C GLU A 152 12.43 7.46 -18.89
N PHE A 153 12.40 8.17 -20.01
CA PHE A 153 11.25 8.95 -20.47
C PHE A 153 10.76 8.45 -21.83
N ASP A 154 9.88 7.46 -21.80
CA ASP A 154 9.28 6.89 -23.00
C ASP A 154 8.00 7.62 -23.40
N ALA A 155 7.59 7.48 -24.66
CA ALA A 155 6.34 8.04 -25.16
C ALA A 155 5.59 7.09 -26.09
N GLU A 156 4.26 7.19 -26.08
CA GLU A 156 3.42 6.58 -27.11
C GLU A 156 3.67 7.26 -28.46
N GLU A 157 3.59 6.48 -29.54
CA GLU A 157 3.66 6.99 -30.89
C GLU A 157 2.74 8.21 -31.13
N GLY A 158 3.33 9.27 -31.69
CA GLY A 158 2.63 10.53 -31.98
C GLY A 158 2.63 11.55 -30.84
N THR A 159 3.30 11.29 -29.71
CA THR A 159 3.57 12.31 -28.69
C THR A 159 5.06 12.41 -28.36
N THR A 160 5.45 13.43 -27.58
CA THR A 160 6.82 13.59 -27.06
C THR A 160 6.79 13.82 -25.55
N PRO A 161 7.77 13.31 -24.79
CA PRO A 161 7.85 13.56 -23.35
C PRO A 161 7.97 15.06 -23.03
N ILE A 162 7.11 15.57 -22.14
CA ILE A 162 7.22 16.95 -21.63
C ILE A 162 8.06 16.92 -20.37
N THR A 163 9.38 17.01 -20.59
CA THR A 163 10.41 16.95 -19.53
C THR A 163 10.91 18.32 -19.08
N THR A 164 10.42 19.41 -19.69
CA THR A 164 10.82 20.80 -19.40
C THR A 164 9.67 21.79 -19.45
N TYR A 165 9.73 22.85 -18.64
CA TYR A 165 8.78 23.96 -18.64
C TYR A 165 9.49 25.32 -18.46
N GLN A 166 9.12 26.33 -19.26
CA GLN A 166 9.60 27.70 -19.06
C GLN A 166 8.79 28.38 -17.97
N THR A 167 9.42 28.66 -16.82
CA THR A 167 8.75 29.16 -15.60
C THR A 167 7.98 30.47 -15.77
N HIS A 168 8.39 31.34 -16.71
CA HIS A 168 7.71 32.61 -16.99
C HIS A 168 6.69 32.58 -18.12
N SER A 169 6.54 31.46 -18.84
CA SER A 169 5.65 31.34 -20.01
C SER A 169 4.17 31.66 -19.73
N HIS A 170 3.75 31.54 -18.47
CA HIS A 170 2.42 31.92 -18.00
C HIS A 170 2.48 33.11 -17.02
N ARG A 171 1.43 33.94 -17.01
CA ARG A 171 1.35 35.13 -16.14
C ARG A 171 1.25 34.80 -14.65
N ASP A 172 0.44 33.80 -14.31
CA ASP A 172 0.22 33.33 -12.94
C ASP A 172 1.42 32.54 -12.44
N LYS A 173 2.29 33.24 -11.70
CA LYS A 173 3.51 32.76 -11.04
C LYS A 173 3.86 33.67 -9.84
N PRO A 174 4.70 33.24 -8.89
CA PRO A 174 5.30 34.12 -7.90
C PRO A 174 6.14 35.22 -8.56
N ALA A 175 6.09 36.45 -8.02
CA ALA A 175 6.88 37.57 -8.54
C ALA A 175 8.40 37.40 -8.39
N PHE A 176 8.84 36.47 -7.52
CA PHE A 176 10.24 36.14 -7.26
C PHE A 176 10.69 34.83 -7.92
N LEU A 177 9.84 34.18 -8.71
CA LEU A 177 10.20 32.94 -9.42
C LEU A 177 11.30 33.25 -10.45
N PRO A 178 12.43 32.51 -10.49
CA PRO A 178 13.45 32.67 -11.53
C PRO A 178 12.87 32.44 -12.93
N ASP A 179 13.37 33.17 -13.93
CA ASP A 179 13.06 32.89 -15.34
C ASP A 179 14.04 31.85 -15.88
N GLU A 180 13.57 30.61 -16.01
CA GLU A 180 14.39 29.46 -16.34
C GLU A 180 13.59 28.40 -17.12
N THR A 181 14.30 27.64 -17.95
CA THR A 181 13.77 26.39 -18.52
C THR A 181 14.00 25.28 -17.47
N LEU A 182 13.01 25.07 -16.61
CA LEU A 182 13.07 24.07 -15.54
C LEU A 182 12.83 22.68 -16.13
N SER A 183 13.74 21.74 -15.89
CA SER A 183 13.56 20.33 -16.27
C SER A 183 13.08 19.47 -15.08
N ILE A 184 12.45 18.34 -15.37
CA ILE A 184 12.10 17.32 -14.36
C ILE A 184 13.38 16.87 -13.62
N ALA A 185 14.47 16.64 -14.34
CA ALA A 185 15.75 16.25 -13.74
C ALA A 185 16.29 17.34 -12.78
N GLU A 186 16.12 18.62 -13.10
CA GLU A 186 16.50 19.73 -12.22
C GLU A 186 15.56 19.86 -11.00
N VAL A 187 14.26 19.57 -11.15
CA VAL A 187 13.32 19.48 -10.02
C VAL A 187 13.79 18.45 -8.99
N PHE A 188 14.13 17.23 -9.40
CA PHE A 188 14.60 16.18 -8.49
C PHE A 188 16.08 16.37 -8.04
N LYS A 189 16.92 17.09 -8.80
CA LYS A 189 18.22 17.58 -8.30
C LYS A 189 18.05 18.55 -7.13
N ARG A 190 17.06 19.44 -7.19
CA ARG A 190 16.72 20.36 -6.08
C ARG A 190 16.15 19.64 -4.85
N THR A 191 15.56 18.44 -5.01
CA THR A 191 15.16 17.63 -3.85
C THR A 191 16.33 16.89 -3.22
N GLY A 192 17.47 16.75 -3.90
CA GLY A 192 18.71 16.21 -3.34
C GLY A 192 19.21 14.93 -4.00
N PHE A 193 18.74 14.59 -5.20
CA PHE A 193 19.21 13.43 -5.97
C PHE A 193 20.22 13.80 -7.06
N ASP A 194 21.23 12.98 -7.27
CA ASP A 194 22.08 13.03 -8.46
C ASP A 194 21.32 12.37 -9.63
N VAL A 195 20.47 13.16 -10.30
CA VAL A 195 19.60 12.67 -11.37
C VAL A 195 20.35 12.51 -12.68
N LYS A 196 20.26 11.31 -13.25
CA LYS A 196 20.60 10.97 -14.63
C LYS A 196 19.33 10.73 -15.44
N VAL A 197 19.43 10.93 -16.75
CA VAL A 197 18.39 10.55 -17.71
C VAL A 197 18.97 9.44 -18.57
N SER A 198 18.24 8.35 -18.73
CA SER A 198 18.65 7.20 -19.53
C SER A 198 18.86 7.58 -21.00
N GLU A 199 19.79 6.91 -21.67
CA GLU A 199 19.92 6.97 -23.13
C GLU A 199 18.96 6.00 -23.84
N GLY A 200 18.30 5.10 -23.10
CA GLY A 200 17.44 4.02 -23.60
C GLY A 200 16.02 4.41 -23.99
N ASN A 201 15.67 5.71 -24.03
CA ASN A 201 14.29 6.17 -24.23
C ASN A 201 13.68 5.66 -25.55
N ASN A 202 12.50 5.04 -25.47
CA ASN A 202 11.80 4.36 -26.55
C ASN A 202 10.48 5.03 -26.95
N THR A 203 10.07 4.76 -28.19
CA THR A 203 8.70 5.01 -28.67
C THR A 203 7.90 3.73 -28.57
N VAL A 204 6.87 3.71 -27.73
CA VAL A 204 5.93 2.59 -27.58
C VAL A 204 4.87 2.65 -28.67
N SER A 205 4.66 1.54 -29.39
CA SER A 205 3.66 1.50 -30.46
C SER A 205 2.24 1.68 -29.92
N ARG A 206 1.43 2.47 -30.64
CA ARG A 206 0.01 2.66 -30.30
C ARG A 206 -0.82 1.37 -30.45
N ASP A 207 -0.32 0.34 -31.14
CA ASP A 207 -1.03 -0.94 -31.26
C ASP A 207 -1.07 -1.76 -29.96
N HIS A 208 -0.36 -1.32 -28.91
CA HIS A 208 -0.49 -1.87 -27.55
C HIS A 208 -1.64 -1.27 -26.71
N THR A 209 -2.38 -0.26 -27.22
CA THR A 209 -3.51 0.41 -26.53
C THR A 209 -4.85 -0.33 -26.62
N GLY A 210 -4.82 -1.66 -26.66
CA GLY A 210 -6.01 -2.49 -26.85
C GLY A 210 -6.84 -2.15 -28.11
N THR A 211 -8.06 -2.67 -28.18
CA THR A 211 -9.01 -2.34 -29.26
C THR A 211 -9.78 -1.04 -29.02
N ASN A 212 -9.83 -0.58 -27.77
CA ASN A 212 -10.45 0.68 -27.35
C ASN A 212 -9.54 1.91 -27.59
N ARG A 213 -8.27 1.70 -27.97
CA ARG A 213 -7.22 2.72 -28.15
C ARG A 213 -7.00 3.58 -26.90
N LYS A 214 -6.99 2.92 -25.74
CA LYS A 214 -6.77 3.48 -24.40
C LYS A 214 -5.81 2.59 -23.60
N TRP A 215 -5.20 3.15 -22.57
CA TRP A 215 -4.30 2.40 -21.68
C TRP A 215 -5.02 1.93 -20.41
N SER A 216 -4.98 0.62 -20.15
CA SER A 216 -5.26 0.03 -18.85
C SER A 216 -3.98 -0.14 -18.02
N ASP A 217 -4.11 -0.30 -16.69
CA ASP A 217 -2.98 -0.50 -15.78
C ASP A 217 -2.16 -1.77 -16.13
N GLN A 218 -2.81 -2.79 -16.71
CA GLN A 218 -2.15 -4.03 -17.16
C GLN A 218 -1.30 -3.79 -18.41
N GLU A 219 -1.85 -3.12 -19.42
CA GLU A 219 -1.11 -2.78 -20.65
C GLU A 219 0.06 -1.84 -20.36
N LEU A 220 -0.06 -0.95 -19.37
CA LEU A 220 1.05 -0.10 -18.91
C LEU A 220 2.15 -0.89 -18.21
N HIS A 221 1.80 -1.88 -17.38
CA HIS A 221 2.77 -2.76 -16.71
C HIS A 221 3.47 -3.72 -17.70
N ASP A 222 2.73 -4.24 -18.69
CA ASP A 222 3.33 -5.03 -19.78
C ASP A 222 4.22 -4.17 -20.68
N ALA A 223 3.82 -2.94 -21.00
CA ALA A 223 4.66 -2.00 -21.74
C ALA A 223 5.94 -1.66 -20.97
N MET A 224 5.87 -1.40 -19.66
CA MET A 224 7.05 -1.17 -18.82
C MET A 224 8.02 -2.36 -18.88
N GLN A 225 7.52 -3.59 -18.73
CA GLN A 225 8.35 -4.80 -18.79
C GLN A 225 9.06 -5.01 -20.13
N VAL A 226 8.46 -4.56 -21.24
CA VAL A 226 8.96 -4.77 -22.60
C VAL A 226 9.89 -3.64 -23.07
N TYR A 227 9.57 -2.40 -22.72
CA TYR A 227 10.24 -1.21 -23.27
C TYR A 227 11.24 -0.53 -22.34
N TRP A 228 11.08 -0.64 -21.02
CA TRP A 228 12.00 0.01 -20.09
C TRP A 228 13.36 -0.72 -20.08
N SER A 229 14.42 -0.04 -20.50
CA SER A 229 15.75 -0.63 -20.65
C SER A 229 16.38 -1.13 -19.34
N HIS A 230 15.86 -0.65 -18.20
CA HIS A 230 16.28 -1.01 -16.85
C HIS A 230 15.21 -1.80 -16.06
N PHE A 231 14.16 -2.33 -16.71
CA PHE A 231 13.18 -3.15 -15.99
C PHE A 231 13.84 -4.37 -15.34
N ASP A 232 13.66 -4.48 -14.02
CA ASP A 232 14.06 -5.63 -13.22
C ASP A 232 13.21 -5.67 -11.94
N ASN A 233 12.74 -6.86 -11.57
CA ASN A 233 11.88 -7.09 -10.41
C ASN A 233 12.73 -7.12 -9.12
N LYS A 234 13.31 -5.97 -8.79
CA LYS A 234 14.16 -5.74 -7.61
C LYS A 234 14.11 -4.27 -7.15
N PRO A 235 14.53 -3.97 -5.91
CA PRO A 235 14.77 -2.60 -5.48
C PRO A 235 15.86 -1.92 -6.32
N GLN A 236 15.58 -0.76 -6.90
CA GLN A 236 16.56 0.00 -7.67
C GLN A 236 16.29 1.51 -7.67
N TRP A 237 17.35 2.29 -7.89
CA TRP A 237 17.28 3.75 -8.01
C TRP A 237 17.05 4.18 -9.46
N SER A 238 16.05 3.58 -10.10
CA SER A 238 15.67 3.86 -11.48
C SER A 238 14.14 3.89 -11.60
N MET A 239 13.60 4.76 -12.45
CA MET A 239 12.16 4.91 -12.69
C MET A 239 11.86 5.05 -14.19
N TRP A 240 10.77 4.42 -14.64
CA TRP A 240 10.19 4.60 -15.96
C TRP A 240 9.01 5.58 -15.91
N ALA A 241 9.05 6.62 -16.73
CA ALA A 241 8.00 7.62 -16.83
C ALA A 241 7.48 7.74 -18.26
N PHE A 242 6.29 7.19 -18.49
CA PHE A 242 5.68 7.04 -19.80
C PHE A 242 4.70 8.16 -20.14
N PHE A 243 4.87 8.79 -21.30
CA PHE A 243 3.98 9.83 -21.81
C PHE A 243 3.05 9.23 -22.86
N ALA A 244 1.83 8.88 -22.44
CA ALA A 244 0.78 8.40 -23.32
C ALA A 244 0.20 9.55 -24.16
N ASN A 245 -0.03 9.29 -25.44
CA ASN A 245 -0.74 10.17 -26.36
C ASN A 245 -2.25 9.96 -26.21
N SER A 246 -2.66 8.73 -25.92
CA SER A 246 -4.04 8.30 -25.72
C SER A 246 -4.55 8.53 -24.28
N GLU A 247 -5.86 8.39 -24.08
CA GLU A 247 -6.49 8.39 -22.75
C GLU A 247 -6.21 7.10 -21.98
N ALA A 248 -6.32 7.16 -20.65
CA ALA A 248 -6.56 5.99 -19.84
C ALA A 248 -7.94 5.35 -20.12
N GLU A 249 -8.07 4.07 -19.82
CA GLU A 249 -9.38 3.39 -19.82
C GLU A 249 -10.35 4.05 -18.82
N MET A 250 -9.84 4.50 -17.66
CA MET A 250 -10.58 5.28 -16.65
C MET A 250 -11.12 6.63 -17.17
N GLY A 251 -10.69 7.08 -18.34
CA GLY A 251 -11.25 8.22 -19.05
C GLY A 251 -10.60 9.57 -18.76
N HIS A 252 -11.15 10.60 -19.40
CA HIS A 252 -10.56 11.94 -19.54
C HIS A 252 -10.23 12.67 -18.21
N SER A 253 -10.82 12.26 -17.09
CA SER A 253 -10.55 12.83 -15.77
C SER A 253 -9.23 12.37 -15.13
N LEU A 254 -8.53 11.38 -15.70
CA LEU A 254 -7.24 10.92 -15.19
C LEU A 254 -6.07 11.59 -15.95
N GLY A 255 -5.28 12.40 -15.24
CA GLY A 255 -4.14 13.13 -15.80
C GLY A 255 -2.88 12.28 -15.91
N GLY A 256 -2.65 11.44 -14.91
CA GLY A 256 -1.55 10.51 -14.82
C GLY A 256 -1.81 9.50 -13.72
N ILE A 257 -0.91 8.53 -13.56
CA ILE A 257 -0.98 7.48 -12.54
C ILE A 257 0.39 6.83 -12.31
N MET A 258 0.76 6.60 -11.05
CA MET A 258 1.73 5.57 -10.68
C MET A 258 1.01 4.21 -10.73
N PHE A 259 0.99 3.58 -11.92
CA PHE A 259 0.24 2.34 -12.17
C PHE A 259 0.94 1.10 -11.57
N ASP A 260 2.27 1.17 -11.45
CA ASP A 260 3.10 0.04 -11.08
C ASP A 260 2.93 -0.30 -9.60
N SER A 261 1.91 -1.11 -9.33
CA SER A 261 1.44 -1.57 -8.02
C SER A 261 1.31 -3.11 -7.97
N LEU A 262 1.88 -3.78 -8.97
CA LEU A 262 1.85 -5.23 -9.16
C LEU A 262 3.18 -5.86 -8.75
N GLY A 263 3.12 -7.07 -8.19
CA GLY A 263 4.31 -7.80 -7.76
C GLY A 263 4.96 -7.27 -6.47
N PRO A 264 6.12 -7.85 -6.09
CA PRO A 264 6.83 -7.49 -4.85
C PRO A 264 7.71 -6.24 -4.98
N ASN A 265 7.98 -5.74 -6.19
CA ASN A 265 8.89 -4.61 -6.44
C ASN A 265 8.19 -3.54 -7.28
N HIS A 266 7.25 -2.84 -6.65
CA HIS A 266 6.39 -1.80 -7.24
C HIS A 266 6.93 -0.37 -7.06
N ARG A 267 6.23 0.63 -7.60
CA ARG A 267 6.65 2.05 -7.69
C ARG A 267 7.80 2.33 -8.65
N GLN A 268 8.03 1.45 -9.63
CA GLN A 268 9.05 1.65 -10.67
C GLN A 268 8.51 2.41 -11.88
N GLY A 269 7.21 2.29 -12.17
CA GLY A 269 6.55 2.86 -13.35
C GLY A 269 5.49 3.91 -13.06
N THR A 270 5.46 4.95 -13.89
CA THR A 270 4.43 5.99 -13.89
C THR A 270 4.01 6.38 -15.31
N ALA A 271 2.75 6.78 -15.50
CA ALA A 271 2.19 7.19 -16.79
C ALA A 271 1.53 8.58 -16.72
N ILE A 272 1.63 9.37 -17.80
CA ILE A 272 1.00 10.68 -17.98
C ILE A 272 0.15 10.62 -19.25
N PHE A 273 -1.14 10.92 -19.15
CA PHE A 273 -2.09 10.88 -20.26
C PHE A 273 -2.22 12.27 -20.88
N ASN A 274 -1.47 12.54 -21.95
CA ASN A 274 -1.41 13.86 -22.58
C ASN A 274 -2.77 14.31 -23.14
N ASN A 275 -3.66 13.39 -23.53
CA ASN A 275 -5.03 13.67 -23.97
C ASN A 275 -6.05 13.47 -22.83
N SER A 276 -5.92 14.26 -21.76
CA SER A 276 -6.83 14.26 -20.60
C SER A 276 -7.09 15.71 -20.14
N PHE A 277 -7.77 15.91 -19.01
CA PHE A 277 -8.10 17.25 -18.50
C PHE A 277 -6.88 18.18 -18.30
N ILE A 278 -5.65 17.65 -18.26
CA ILE A 278 -4.40 18.45 -18.22
C ILE A 278 -4.09 19.13 -19.57
N ALA A 279 -4.87 18.83 -20.61
CA ALA A 279 -4.89 19.48 -21.91
C ALA A 279 -6.11 20.41 -22.11
N ASP A 280 -6.98 20.57 -21.11
CA ASP A 280 -8.17 21.43 -21.13
C ASP A 280 -7.94 22.75 -20.38
N PRO A 281 -7.35 23.78 -21.02
CA PRO A 281 -7.20 25.09 -20.41
C PRO A 281 -8.58 25.74 -20.18
N PRO A 282 -8.77 26.49 -19.07
CA PRO A 282 -9.97 27.27 -18.84
C PRO A 282 -10.28 28.18 -20.03
N ALA A 283 -11.56 28.34 -20.38
CA ALA A 283 -11.97 29.16 -21.52
C ALA A 283 -11.61 30.66 -21.39
N SER A 284 -11.21 31.10 -20.20
CA SER A 284 -10.73 32.44 -19.86
C SER A 284 -9.19 32.55 -19.78
N ASP A 285 -8.45 31.49 -20.11
CA ASP A 285 -6.98 31.51 -20.06
C ASP A 285 -6.38 32.32 -21.22
N GLU A 286 -5.43 33.21 -20.88
CA GLU A 286 -4.80 34.12 -21.84
C GLU A 286 -3.58 33.51 -22.56
N ASN A 287 -3.05 32.39 -22.07
CA ASN A 287 -2.03 31.62 -22.78
C ASN A 287 -2.30 30.10 -22.67
N PRO A 288 -3.33 29.59 -23.39
CA PRO A 288 -3.73 28.19 -23.35
C PRO A 288 -2.59 27.19 -23.60
N VAL A 289 -1.65 27.53 -24.50
CA VAL A 289 -0.49 26.69 -24.82
C VAL A 289 0.46 26.56 -23.63
N ALA A 290 0.78 27.67 -22.96
CA ALA A 290 1.61 27.64 -21.75
C ALA A 290 0.89 26.99 -20.57
N TRP A 291 -0.45 27.09 -20.50
CA TRP A 291 -1.25 26.38 -19.50
C TRP A 291 -1.13 24.86 -19.64
N VAL A 292 -1.30 24.32 -20.86
CA VAL A 292 -1.21 22.87 -21.11
C VAL A 292 0.20 22.34 -20.85
N GLN A 293 1.24 23.07 -21.30
CA GLN A 293 2.63 22.71 -21.01
C GLN A 293 2.90 22.68 -19.50
N ARG A 294 2.41 23.67 -18.75
CA ARG A 294 2.53 23.71 -17.28
C ARG A 294 1.82 22.54 -16.60
N MET A 295 0.60 22.21 -17.01
CA MET A 295 -0.20 21.17 -16.37
C MET A 295 0.35 19.78 -16.64
N ARG A 296 0.84 19.50 -17.86
CA ARG A 296 1.54 18.24 -18.17
C ARG A 296 2.87 18.12 -17.40
N PHE A 297 3.65 19.21 -17.29
CA PHE A 297 4.87 19.23 -16.49
C PHE A 297 4.61 19.03 -14.98
N TRP A 298 3.58 19.69 -14.43
CA TRP A 298 3.15 19.49 -13.05
C TRP A 298 2.71 18.04 -12.79
N CYS A 299 1.89 17.47 -13.68
CA CYS A 299 1.43 16.10 -13.58
C CYS A 299 2.59 15.10 -13.63
N ALA A 300 3.53 15.24 -14.57
CA ALA A 300 4.72 14.39 -14.61
C ALA A 300 5.52 14.42 -13.29
N CYS A 301 5.76 15.60 -12.72
CA CYS A 301 6.44 15.71 -11.42
C CYS A 301 5.61 15.15 -10.25
N HIS A 302 4.27 15.22 -10.33
CA HIS A 302 3.35 14.68 -9.33
C HIS A 302 3.40 13.15 -9.28
N GLU A 303 3.18 12.49 -10.42
CA GLU A 303 3.13 11.02 -10.47
C GLU A 303 4.51 10.39 -10.21
N MET A 304 5.59 11.02 -10.69
CA MET A 304 6.95 10.63 -10.30
C MET A 304 7.17 10.77 -8.78
N GLY A 305 6.55 11.77 -8.14
CA GLY A 305 6.55 11.90 -6.68
C GLY A 305 5.91 10.70 -5.96
N HIS A 306 4.83 10.13 -6.50
CA HIS A 306 4.26 8.87 -5.99
C HIS A 306 5.24 7.70 -6.11
N ALA A 307 6.01 7.61 -7.20
CA ALA A 307 7.06 6.59 -7.34
C ALA A 307 8.19 6.73 -6.29
N PHE A 308 8.51 7.94 -5.84
CA PHE A 308 9.34 8.21 -4.64
C PHE A 308 8.62 7.93 -3.28
N ASN A 309 7.48 7.23 -3.29
CA ASN A 309 6.63 6.90 -2.14
C ASN A 309 6.01 8.12 -1.41
N LEU A 310 5.84 9.25 -2.11
CA LEU A 310 5.14 10.42 -1.56
C LEU A 310 3.62 10.30 -1.77
N LEU A 311 2.83 10.44 -0.72
CA LEU A 311 1.39 10.67 -0.84
C LEU A 311 1.05 12.13 -1.14
N HIS A 312 -0.19 12.33 -1.60
CA HIS A 312 -0.82 13.64 -1.66
C HIS A 312 -0.67 14.42 -0.36
N SER A 313 -0.53 15.74 -0.45
CA SER A 313 -0.20 16.59 0.70
C SER A 313 -1.23 16.52 1.83
N TRP A 314 -2.53 16.37 1.51
CA TRP A 314 -3.61 16.16 2.47
C TRP A 314 -3.74 14.70 2.97
N GLN A 315 -3.04 13.75 2.36
CA GLN A 315 -3.12 12.31 2.66
C GLN A 315 -1.92 11.76 3.45
N LYS A 316 -0.96 12.60 3.86
CA LYS A 316 0.24 12.21 4.67
C LYS A 316 -0.05 11.48 6.00
N HIS A 317 -1.32 11.31 6.37
CA HIS A 317 -1.78 10.54 7.52
C HIS A 317 -2.25 9.11 7.20
N LEU A 318 -2.32 8.70 5.93
CA LEU A 318 -2.70 7.34 5.51
C LEU A 318 -1.45 6.43 5.47
N GLY A 319 -1.57 5.12 5.77
CA GLY A 319 -0.48 4.13 5.58
C GLY A 319 0.03 3.38 6.82
N ASN A 320 1.34 3.10 6.82
CA ASN A 320 2.24 3.09 8.01
C ASN A 320 3.27 4.26 7.87
N PRO A 321 3.81 4.94 8.91
CA PRO A 321 4.55 6.21 8.76
C PRO A 321 6.06 6.11 8.92
N TRP A 322 6.74 7.07 8.30
CA TRP A 322 8.00 7.55 8.86
C TRP A 322 7.71 8.61 9.94
N GLU A 323 8.24 8.41 11.14
CA GLU A 323 8.16 9.37 12.26
C GLU A 323 9.55 9.97 12.55
N PRO A 324 10.11 10.81 11.66
CA PRO A 324 11.52 11.21 11.70
C PRO A 324 11.97 11.75 13.06
N LEU A 325 11.15 12.59 13.68
CA LEU A 325 11.51 13.30 14.91
C LEU A 325 10.65 12.86 16.11
N GLY A 326 10.00 11.70 16.02
CA GLY A 326 9.02 11.20 17.01
C GLY A 326 7.63 11.80 16.84
N LEU A 327 7.36 12.39 15.67
CA LEU A 327 6.06 12.83 15.19
C LEU A 327 5.93 12.40 13.72
N PRO A 328 4.71 12.08 13.24
CA PRO A 328 4.45 11.74 11.84
C PRO A 328 4.47 13.00 10.95
N LEU A 329 4.48 12.81 9.64
CA LEU A 329 4.19 13.88 8.69
C LEU A 329 2.74 14.39 8.86
N ILE A 330 2.57 15.70 8.82
CA ILE A 330 1.31 16.41 9.04
C ILE A 330 0.62 16.63 7.69
N PRO A 331 -0.67 16.23 7.54
CA PRO A 331 -1.48 16.59 6.39
C PRO A 331 -1.56 18.10 6.18
N ASP A 332 -1.25 18.54 4.96
CA ASP A 332 -1.33 19.94 4.54
C ASP A 332 -2.13 20.04 3.23
N PRO A 333 -3.45 20.24 3.28
CA PRO A 333 -4.27 20.43 2.08
C PRO A 333 -3.95 21.73 1.33
N LYS A 334 -3.20 22.66 1.92
CA LYS A 334 -2.86 23.96 1.31
C LYS A 334 -1.39 24.05 0.87
N ALA A 335 -0.67 22.93 0.92
CA ALA A 335 0.72 22.84 0.50
C ALA A 335 0.91 23.31 -0.94
N LEU A 336 1.84 24.23 -1.17
CA LEU A 336 2.28 24.64 -2.50
C LEU A 336 3.35 23.65 -3.00
N SER A 337 2.91 22.41 -3.24
CA SER A 337 3.74 21.28 -3.67
C SER A 337 3.24 20.66 -4.96
N PHE A 338 4.14 20.03 -5.74
CA PHE A 338 3.75 19.06 -6.76
C PHE A 338 2.73 18.05 -6.22
N MET A 339 2.91 17.52 -5.00
CA MET A 339 2.00 16.55 -4.36
C MET A 339 0.64 17.11 -3.92
N ASN A 340 0.28 18.33 -4.35
CA ASN A 340 -1.05 18.89 -4.11
C ASN A 340 -1.77 19.16 -5.44
N TYR A 341 -3.09 19.04 -5.46
CA TYR A 341 -3.94 19.29 -6.62
C TYR A 341 -4.23 20.80 -6.75
N PRO A 342 -3.76 21.48 -7.81
CA PRO A 342 -3.92 22.93 -7.98
C PRO A 342 -5.39 23.39 -7.95
N TYR A 343 -6.31 22.52 -8.37
CA TYR A 343 -7.75 22.80 -8.47
C TYR A 343 -8.54 22.63 -7.15
N THR A 344 -7.99 21.96 -6.13
CA THR A 344 -8.67 21.69 -4.84
C THR A 344 -7.90 22.12 -3.60
N PHE A 345 -6.76 22.81 -3.73
CA PHE A 345 -5.92 23.20 -2.58
C PHE A 345 -6.53 24.25 -1.62
N ASP A 346 -7.66 24.86 -1.97
CA ASP A 346 -8.40 25.81 -1.11
C ASP A 346 -9.92 25.59 -1.21
N ASP A 347 -10.54 25.15 -0.12
CA ASP A 347 -11.97 24.74 -0.05
C ASP A 347 -12.99 25.88 -0.26
N LYS A 348 -12.52 27.09 -0.59
CA LYS A 348 -13.31 28.33 -0.65
C LYS A 348 -13.42 28.93 -2.06
N GLY A 349 -12.73 28.35 -3.05
CA GLY A 349 -12.77 28.79 -4.45
C GLY A 349 -13.53 27.82 -5.36
N ASN A 350 -13.81 28.26 -6.58
CA ASN A 350 -14.13 27.33 -7.68
C ASN A 350 -12.81 26.78 -8.29
N LYS A 351 -12.92 25.78 -9.18
CA LYS A 351 -11.76 25.10 -9.80
C LYS A 351 -10.74 26.08 -10.42
N ASP A 352 -11.21 27.07 -11.17
CA ASP A 352 -10.35 27.96 -11.96
C ASP A 352 -9.68 29.03 -11.08
N ASP A 353 -10.41 29.56 -10.08
CA ASP A 353 -9.88 30.45 -9.05
C ASP A 353 -8.81 29.74 -8.21
N ASN A 354 -9.03 28.47 -7.85
CA ASN A 354 -8.04 27.65 -7.16
C ASN A 354 -6.77 27.44 -8.02
N LEU A 355 -6.92 27.02 -9.29
CA LEU A 355 -5.80 26.88 -10.23
C LEU A 355 -4.94 28.14 -10.29
N GLN A 356 -5.57 29.31 -10.45
CA GLN A 356 -4.86 30.58 -10.48
C GLN A 356 -4.19 30.92 -9.14
N ARG A 357 -4.89 30.76 -8.01
CA ARG A 357 -4.34 31.04 -6.66
C ARG A 357 -3.15 30.15 -6.32
N PHE A 358 -3.17 28.89 -6.76
CA PHE A 358 -2.07 27.94 -6.59
C PHE A 358 -0.85 28.41 -7.39
N PHE A 359 -0.99 28.54 -8.71
CA PHE A 359 0.16 28.88 -9.57
C PHE A 359 0.74 30.26 -9.31
N LYS A 360 -0.06 31.26 -8.88
CA LYS A 360 0.45 32.57 -8.40
C LYS A 360 1.43 32.48 -7.20
N LYS A 361 1.50 31.34 -6.52
CA LYS A 361 2.36 31.12 -5.34
C LYS A 361 3.26 29.87 -5.46
N PHE A 362 3.03 29.01 -6.44
CA PHE A 362 3.76 27.76 -6.60
C PHE A 362 5.17 27.99 -7.15
N GLU A 363 6.18 27.47 -6.46
CA GLU A 363 7.60 27.61 -6.81
C GLU A 363 8.16 26.44 -7.63
N TYR A 364 7.31 25.52 -8.12
CA TYR A 364 7.73 24.27 -8.79
C TYR A 364 8.66 23.43 -7.90
N ARG A 365 8.19 23.13 -6.69
CA ARG A 365 8.92 22.39 -5.66
C ARG A 365 8.04 21.38 -4.92
N PHE A 366 8.69 20.50 -4.16
CA PHE A 366 8.06 19.70 -3.11
C PHE A 366 8.06 20.47 -1.77
N SER A 367 7.11 20.18 -0.88
CA SER A 367 7.03 20.82 0.44
C SER A 367 8.16 20.36 1.36
N ASP A 368 8.47 21.11 2.41
CA ASP A 368 9.55 20.78 3.35
C ASP A 368 9.40 19.37 3.96
N GLN A 369 8.17 18.92 4.21
CA GLN A 369 7.89 17.56 4.70
C GLN A 369 8.22 16.45 3.68
N GLU A 370 8.03 16.72 2.38
CA GLU A 370 8.38 15.78 1.31
C GLU A 370 9.89 15.81 1.03
N LEU A 371 10.54 16.98 1.13
CA LEU A 371 12.00 17.10 1.10
C LEU A 371 12.64 16.33 2.26
N LEU A 372 12.11 16.48 3.48
CA LEU A 372 12.55 15.74 4.66
C LEU A 372 12.48 14.22 4.42
N PHE A 373 11.38 13.73 3.84
CA PHE A 373 11.23 12.31 3.48
C PHE A 373 12.26 11.87 2.44
N MET A 374 12.28 12.52 1.28
CA MET A 374 13.18 12.15 0.18
C MET A 374 14.67 12.23 0.52
N ARG A 375 15.09 13.16 1.39
CA ARG A 375 16.50 13.39 1.76
C ARG A 375 16.98 12.55 2.93
N HIS A 376 16.09 12.21 3.86
CA HIS A 376 16.51 11.70 5.17
C HIS A 376 15.80 10.44 5.65
N ALA A 377 14.76 9.93 4.98
CA ALA A 377 14.19 8.63 5.32
C ALA A 377 15.20 7.48 5.06
N PRO A 378 15.04 6.32 5.74
CA PRO A 378 15.71 5.09 5.34
C PRO A 378 15.55 4.82 3.83
N GLU A 379 16.64 4.47 3.14
CA GLU A 379 16.65 4.38 1.67
C GLU A 379 15.54 3.49 1.12
N ARG A 380 15.23 2.39 1.83
CA ARG A 380 14.17 1.46 1.44
C ARG A 380 12.76 2.07 1.40
N PHE A 381 12.49 3.17 2.12
CA PHE A 381 11.20 3.84 2.07
C PHE A 381 11.01 4.63 0.77
N VAL A 382 12.12 5.08 0.16
CA VAL A 382 12.14 6.04 -0.94
C VAL A 382 12.45 5.32 -2.27
N GLN A 383 13.44 4.42 -2.26
CA GLN A 383 13.90 3.66 -3.42
C GLN A 383 12.76 2.87 -4.08
N MET A 384 12.64 2.97 -5.40
CA MET A 384 11.66 2.27 -6.23
C MET A 384 11.85 0.76 -6.11
N GLY A 385 10.74 0.00 -6.12
CA GLY A 385 10.77 -1.44 -5.94
C GLY A 385 11.15 -1.93 -4.54
N ASN A 386 11.30 -1.07 -3.52
CA ASN A 386 11.78 -1.48 -2.19
C ASN A 386 10.66 -1.65 -1.14
N ALA A 387 10.32 -0.62 -0.36
CA ALA A 387 9.13 -0.66 0.49
C ALA A 387 7.85 -0.63 -0.36
N ASP A 388 6.81 -1.31 0.12
CA ASP A 388 5.50 -1.27 -0.53
C ASP A 388 4.98 0.17 -0.65
N TRP A 389 4.29 0.48 -1.75
CA TRP A 389 3.47 1.69 -1.83
C TRP A 389 2.56 1.80 -0.61
N ALA A 390 2.53 3.01 -0.06
CA ALA A 390 1.83 3.36 1.16
C ALA A 390 2.30 2.63 2.45
N VAL A 391 3.52 2.07 2.46
CA VAL A 391 4.20 1.60 3.68
C VAL A 391 5.35 2.54 4.05
N ASP A 392 5.53 2.77 5.35
CA ASP A 392 6.55 3.60 5.98
C ASP A 392 6.60 5.11 5.54
N HIS A 393 5.42 5.73 5.35
CA HIS A 393 5.15 7.13 4.95
C HIS A 393 3.97 7.92 5.66
N GLY A 394 2.86 7.32 6.16
CA GLY A 394 1.81 7.94 7.05
C GLY A 394 1.06 6.92 7.97
N PHE A 395 0.46 7.24 9.13
CA PHE A 395 0.37 6.36 10.34
C PHE A 395 -0.35 4.96 10.37
N GLU A 396 0.25 3.89 11.01
CA GLU A 396 -0.47 2.78 11.71
C GLU A 396 -1.07 3.27 13.04
N GLN A 397 -1.73 4.40 12.96
CA GLN A 397 -2.94 4.65 13.69
C GLN A 397 -3.86 5.22 12.64
N THR A 398 -4.77 4.36 12.20
CA THR A 398 -6.03 4.84 11.67
C THR A 398 -6.48 6.04 12.50
N ASN A 399 -6.91 7.11 11.84
CA ASN A 399 -7.95 7.96 12.42
C ASN A 399 -9.23 7.10 12.51
N VAL A 400 -9.22 6.12 13.42
CA VAL A 400 -10.44 5.65 14.07
C VAL A 400 -10.99 6.93 14.67
N SER A 401 -12.20 7.33 14.27
CA SER A 401 -12.91 8.39 14.97
C SER A 401 -12.78 8.13 16.47
N SER A 402 -12.50 9.15 17.27
CA SER A 402 -12.45 9.00 18.74
C SER A 402 -13.74 8.40 19.32
N HIS A 403 -14.82 8.46 18.53
CA HIS A 403 -16.09 7.79 18.73
C HIS A 403 -16.48 7.12 17.40
N PRO A 404 -16.01 5.91 17.08
CA PRO A 404 -16.38 5.25 15.84
C PRO A 404 -17.80 4.72 15.97
N SER A 405 -18.63 4.92 14.94
CA SER A 405 -19.99 4.35 14.92
C SER A 405 -20.00 2.83 14.84
N PHE A 406 -18.84 2.22 14.55
CA PHE A 406 -18.67 0.77 14.47
C PHE A 406 -17.39 0.30 15.17
N ASN A 407 -17.48 -0.86 15.82
CA ASN A 407 -16.35 -1.68 16.22
C ASN A 407 -16.21 -2.86 15.25
N LEU A 408 -15.00 -3.10 14.73
CA LEU A 408 -14.68 -4.28 13.93
C LEU A 408 -13.80 -5.22 14.78
N GLU A 409 -14.22 -6.46 14.95
CA GLU A 409 -13.57 -7.45 15.80
C GLU A 409 -13.16 -8.66 14.95
N LEU A 410 -11.88 -9.02 14.97
CA LEU A 410 -11.36 -10.28 14.43
C LEU A 410 -11.32 -11.33 15.53
N ARG A 411 -11.95 -12.47 15.28
CA ARG A 411 -11.99 -13.59 16.23
C ARG A 411 -11.91 -14.93 15.53
N VAL A 412 -11.62 -15.96 16.30
CA VAL A 412 -11.61 -17.36 15.84
C VAL A 412 -12.53 -18.17 16.73
N ASN A 413 -13.24 -19.15 16.16
CA ASN A 413 -14.24 -19.95 16.87
C ASN A 413 -13.59 -21.09 17.70
N ARG A 414 -12.59 -20.73 18.51
CA ARG A 414 -11.74 -21.58 19.37
C ARG A 414 -11.15 -20.77 20.54
N ASN A 415 -10.97 -21.41 21.70
CA ASN A 415 -10.50 -20.74 22.94
C ASN A 415 -9.11 -20.07 22.82
N THR A 416 -8.24 -20.61 21.97
CA THR A 416 -6.90 -20.07 21.71
C THR A 416 -6.66 -20.01 20.21
N PRO A 417 -6.11 -18.91 19.65
CA PRO A 417 -5.81 -18.76 18.23
C PRO A 417 -4.56 -19.56 17.84
N VAL A 418 -4.67 -20.88 17.95
CA VAL A 418 -3.63 -21.86 17.62
C VAL A 418 -4.17 -22.78 16.54
N PHE A 419 -3.35 -23.00 15.52
CA PHE A 419 -3.64 -23.81 14.34
C PHE A 419 -2.57 -24.90 14.19
N GLN A 420 -2.97 -26.08 13.71
CA GLN A 420 -2.01 -27.12 13.34
C GLN A 420 -1.21 -26.69 12.11
N PHE A 421 -0.05 -27.32 11.85
CA PHE A 421 0.61 -27.14 10.57
C PHE A 421 -0.30 -27.65 9.43
N LEU A 422 -0.23 -27.02 8.26
CA LEU A 422 -1.15 -27.20 7.13
C LEU A 422 -2.64 -26.85 7.39
N GLU A 423 -3.08 -26.61 8.63
CA GLU A 423 -4.48 -26.23 8.91
C GLU A 423 -4.79 -24.87 8.26
N PRO A 424 -5.73 -24.79 7.31
CA PRO A 424 -6.07 -23.52 6.71
C PRO A 424 -6.69 -22.57 7.74
N VAL A 425 -6.17 -21.34 7.79
CA VAL A 425 -6.59 -20.31 8.72
C VAL A 425 -7.85 -19.63 8.18
N VAL A 426 -8.93 -19.89 8.90
CA VAL A 426 -10.23 -19.23 8.76
C VAL A 426 -10.47 -18.38 10.01
N PHE A 427 -10.83 -17.11 9.84
CA PHE A 427 -11.23 -16.22 10.94
C PHE A 427 -12.57 -15.54 10.67
N GLU A 428 -13.24 -15.13 11.74
CA GLU A 428 -14.52 -14.45 11.68
C GLU A 428 -14.33 -12.95 11.91
N ILE A 429 -14.99 -12.13 11.09
CA ILE A 429 -15.12 -10.70 11.27
C ILE A 429 -16.51 -10.35 11.79
N LYS A 430 -16.53 -9.60 12.89
CA LYS A 430 -17.74 -9.10 13.53
C LYS A 430 -17.73 -7.58 13.50
N LEU A 431 -18.76 -6.98 12.88
CA LEU A 431 -18.94 -5.54 12.82
C LEU A 431 -20.15 -5.13 13.67
N THR A 432 -19.91 -4.44 14.78
CA THR A 432 -20.95 -4.01 15.74
C THR A 432 -21.20 -2.51 15.62
N ASN A 433 -22.46 -2.07 15.51
CA ASN A 433 -22.79 -0.64 15.64
C ASN A 433 -22.65 -0.21 17.11
N THR A 434 -21.65 0.62 17.38
CA THR A 434 -21.33 1.17 18.72
C THR A 434 -21.89 2.57 18.94
N SER A 435 -22.54 3.17 17.93
CA SER A 435 -23.25 4.45 18.09
C SER A 435 -24.61 4.28 18.77
N ASN A 436 -25.19 5.39 19.25
CA ASN A 436 -26.56 5.43 19.78
C ASN A 436 -27.64 5.62 18.69
N GLN A 437 -27.27 5.60 17.40
CA GLN A 437 -28.19 5.76 16.27
C GLN A 437 -28.18 4.54 15.34
N PRO A 438 -29.29 4.23 14.63
CA PRO A 438 -29.26 3.29 13.51
C PRO A 438 -28.28 3.76 12.44
N GLN A 439 -27.45 2.86 11.93
CA GLN A 439 -26.47 3.15 10.89
C GLN A 439 -26.86 2.45 9.58
N LEU A 440 -26.77 3.17 8.45
CA LEU A 440 -27.00 2.61 7.12
C LEU A 440 -25.65 2.22 6.49
N ILE A 441 -25.52 0.98 6.01
CA ILE A 441 -24.30 0.47 5.35
C ILE A 441 -24.64 -0.42 4.15
N LYS A 442 -23.66 -0.75 3.30
CA LYS A 442 -23.84 -1.75 2.23
C LYS A 442 -24.16 -3.13 2.84
N LYS A 443 -25.16 -3.84 2.31
CA LYS A 443 -25.62 -5.15 2.80
C LYS A 443 -24.52 -6.22 2.81
N HIS A 444 -23.65 -6.21 1.78
CA HIS A 444 -22.56 -7.19 1.59
C HIS A 444 -21.19 -6.64 2.00
N ILE A 445 -21.12 -5.60 2.85
CA ILE A 445 -19.87 -4.90 3.18
C ILE A 445 -18.77 -5.80 3.75
N LEU A 446 -19.12 -6.84 4.50
CA LEU A 446 -18.17 -7.79 5.07
C LEU A 446 -17.76 -8.90 4.09
N SER A 447 -18.57 -9.16 3.06
CA SER A 447 -18.31 -10.15 2.02
C SER A 447 -17.58 -9.55 0.80
N ASP A 448 -17.32 -8.24 0.80
CA ASP A 448 -16.57 -7.50 -0.22
C ASP A 448 -15.10 -7.37 0.20
N LEU A 449 -14.30 -8.38 -0.16
CA LEU A 449 -12.86 -8.42 0.14
C LEU A 449 -12.04 -7.33 -0.56
N ASN A 450 -12.56 -6.69 -1.62
CA ASN A 450 -11.91 -5.52 -2.25
C ASN A 450 -12.18 -4.24 -1.45
N GLY A 451 -13.37 -4.12 -0.86
CA GLY A 451 -13.77 -3.01 0.01
C GLY A 451 -13.05 -2.96 1.37
N MET A 452 -12.12 -3.88 1.62
CA MET A 452 -11.29 -3.94 2.82
C MET A 452 -9.83 -4.27 2.49
N SER A 453 -8.94 -4.07 3.46
CA SER A 453 -7.57 -4.57 3.42
C SER A 453 -7.35 -5.51 4.59
N VAL A 454 -7.16 -6.79 4.29
CA VAL A 454 -6.76 -7.84 5.23
C VAL A 454 -5.25 -7.98 5.14
N ILE A 455 -4.53 -7.66 6.22
CA ILE A 455 -3.07 -7.78 6.30
C ILE A 455 -2.72 -9.01 7.13
N VAL A 456 -1.87 -9.88 6.59
CA VAL A 456 -1.32 -11.06 7.26
C VAL A 456 0.20 -10.86 7.41
N LYS A 457 0.69 -10.79 8.64
CA LYS A 457 2.11 -10.56 8.94
C LYS A 457 2.69 -11.68 9.79
N LYS A 458 3.60 -12.47 9.23
CA LYS A 458 4.43 -13.39 10.01
C LYS A 458 5.40 -12.61 10.89
N GLU A 459 5.61 -13.04 12.13
CA GLU A 459 6.63 -12.50 13.01
C GLU A 459 8.03 -12.62 12.37
N GLY A 460 8.75 -11.49 12.25
CA GLY A 460 10.04 -11.41 11.57
C GLY A 460 10.00 -11.22 10.04
N LYS A 461 8.82 -11.23 9.40
CA LYS A 461 8.65 -10.89 7.97
C LYS A 461 7.83 -9.60 7.78
N GLN A 462 7.83 -9.08 6.55
CA GLN A 462 6.90 -8.02 6.13
C GLN A 462 5.44 -8.54 6.14
N GLY A 463 4.49 -7.62 6.29
CA GLY A 463 3.06 -7.94 6.19
C GLY A 463 2.64 -8.01 4.73
N ARG A 464 1.79 -8.98 4.37
CA ARG A 464 1.26 -9.14 3.02
C ARG A 464 -0.24 -8.93 3.04
N LYS A 465 -0.77 -8.17 2.07
CA LYS A 465 -2.21 -8.03 1.86
C LYS A 465 -2.78 -9.31 1.23
N LEU A 466 -3.94 -9.76 1.68
CA LEU A 466 -4.71 -10.80 1.00
C LEU A 466 -5.29 -10.24 -0.31
N LEU A 467 -4.91 -10.82 -1.45
CA LEU A 467 -5.51 -10.52 -2.74
C LEU A 467 -6.50 -11.65 -3.11
N PRO A 468 -7.82 -11.43 -3.09
CA PRO A 468 -8.79 -12.50 -3.30
C PRO A 468 -8.77 -13.03 -4.74
N HIS A 469 -8.98 -14.33 -4.92
CA HIS A 469 -9.03 -14.98 -6.24
C HIS A 469 -10.20 -14.48 -7.09
N ALA A 470 -11.38 -14.27 -6.49
CA ALA A 470 -12.56 -13.72 -7.12
C ALA A 470 -12.92 -12.34 -6.58
N GLN A 471 -13.62 -11.57 -7.41
CA GLN A 471 -14.19 -10.27 -7.05
C GLN A 471 -15.69 -10.31 -7.33
N TYR A 472 -16.52 -9.93 -6.36
CA TYR A 472 -17.96 -10.05 -6.45
C TYR A 472 -18.61 -8.67 -6.68
N CYS A 473 -19.24 -8.49 -7.85
CA CYS A 473 -20.03 -7.31 -8.15
C CYS A 473 -21.45 -7.47 -7.58
N TRP A 474 -21.63 -7.07 -6.32
CA TRP A 474 -22.94 -7.12 -5.67
C TRP A 474 -23.85 -5.97 -6.13
N LYS A 475 -25.14 -6.26 -6.30
CA LYS A 475 -26.17 -5.23 -6.43
C LYS A 475 -26.10 -4.29 -5.22
N LEU A 476 -26.15 -2.98 -5.46
CA LEU A 476 -26.07 -1.98 -4.41
C LEU A 476 -27.35 -1.98 -3.55
N GLU A 477 -27.33 -2.76 -2.48
CA GLU A 477 -28.37 -2.83 -1.46
C GLU A 477 -27.82 -2.34 -0.13
N THR A 478 -28.63 -1.57 0.61
CA THR A 478 -28.27 -1.09 1.95
C THR A 478 -28.99 -1.88 3.03
N LYS A 479 -28.36 -1.99 4.20
CA LYS A 479 -28.95 -2.55 5.42
C LYS A 479 -28.82 -1.51 6.55
N VAL A 480 -29.89 -1.36 7.34
CA VAL A 480 -29.86 -0.64 8.62
C VAL A 480 -29.35 -1.59 9.71
N ILE A 481 -28.37 -1.13 10.48
CA ILE A 481 -27.83 -1.82 11.66
C ILE A 481 -28.21 -1.00 12.89
N MET A 482 -28.98 -1.60 13.80
CA MET A 482 -29.44 -0.93 15.02
C MET A 482 -28.30 -0.76 16.04
N PRO A 483 -28.38 0.19 16.99
CA PRO A 483 -27.41 0.28 18.11
C PRO A 483 -27.21 -1.06 18.81
N GLY A 484 -25.96 -1.50 18.95
CA GLY A 484 -25.59 -2.80 19.52
C GLY A 484 -25.76 -4.02 18.60
N GLU A 485 -26.43 -3.89 17.45
CA GLU A 485 -26.54 -4.98 16.48
C GLU A 485 -25.16 -5.26 15.84
N SER A 486 -24.90 -6.55 15.57
CA SER A 486 -23.66 -7.01 14.94
C SER A 486 -23.92 -7.77 13.64
N LEU A 487 -23.08 -7.54 12.64
CA LEU A 487 -22.94 -8.38 11.46
C LEU A 487 -21.75 -9.33 11.61
N TYR A 488 -21.80 -10.46 10.91
CA TYR A 488 -20.81 -11.54 10.98
C TYR A 488 -20.49 -12.08 9.58
N GLU A 489 -19.21 -12.19 9.26
CA GLU A 489 -18.69 -12.85 8.06
C GLU A 489 -17.45 -13.67 8.37
N THR A 490 -17.12 -14.64 7.53
CA THR A 490 -15.93 -15.47 7.65
C THR A 490 -14.98 -15.22 6.49
N ILE A 491 -13.69 -15.10 6.80
CA ILE A 491 -12.62 -14.83 5.85
C ILE A 491 -11.61 -15.98 5.89
N PHE A 492 -11.41 -16.61 4.73
CA PHE A 492 -10.31 -17.52 4.46
C PHE A 492 -9.02 -16.71 4.22
N ALA A 493 -8.01 -16.90 5.07
CA ALA A 493 -6.84 -16.01 5.15
C ALA A 493 -5.54 -16.63 4.61
N SER A 494 -5.57 -17.92 4.28
CA SER A 494 -4.35 -18.72 4.07
C SER A 494 -3.64 -18.42 2.74
N VAL A 495 -4.39 -18.11 1.69
CA VAL A 495 -3.88 -18.00 0.31
C VAL A 495 -4.76 -17.09 -0.54
N GLY A 496 -4.12 -16.33 -1.42
CA GLY A 496 -4.77 -15.47 -2.43
C GLY A 496 -4.03 -15.52 -3.76
N LYS A 497 -4.36 -14.61 -4.68
CA LYS A 497 -3.69 -14.46 -5.99
C LYS A 497 -2.18 -14.25 -5.88
N ASN A 498 -1.71 -13.72 -4.75
CA ASN A 498 -0.31 -13.53 -4.42
C ASN A 498 0.32 -14.73 -3.67
N GLY A 499 -0.26 -15.92 -3.81
CA GLY A 499 0.22 -17.16 -3.20
C GLY A 499 -0.19 -17.33 -1.74
N TRP A 500 0.37 -18.35 -1.08
CA TRP A 500 0.12 -18.63 0.33
C TRP A 500 0.70 -17.51 1.21
N LEU A 501 -0.09 -17.07 2.19
CA LEU A 501 0.23 -16.06 3.19
C LEU A 501 0.60 -16.70 4.54
N ILE A 502 0.12 -17.93 4.78
CA ILE A 502 0.31 -18.70 6.01
C ILE A 502 0.75 -20.12 5.60
N ASP A 503 2.06 -20.25 5.40
CA ASP A 503 2.79 -21.35 4.77
C ASP A 503 3.86 -21.97 5.68
N GLU A 504 4.15 -21.35 6.83
CA GLU A 504 5.26 -21.73 7.70
C GLU A 504 4.84 -21.77 9.18
N PRO A 505 5.48 -22.59 10.03
CA PRO A 505 5.28 -22.55 11.48
C PRO A 505 5.68 -21.20 12.09
N GLY A 506 4.99 -20.76 13.15
CA GLY A 506 5.34 -19.56 13.90
C GLY A 506 4.14 -18.71 14.31
N PHE A 507 4.43 -17.47 14.71
CA PHE A 507 3.40 -16.48 15.05
C PHE A 507 3.05 -15.62 13.84
N TYR A 508 1.76 -15.31 13.71
CA TYR A 508 1.23 -14.39 12.72
C TYR A 508 0.35 -13.36 13.42
N ASN A 509 0.32 -12.14 12.88
CA ASN A 509 -0.60 -11.07 13.24
C ASN A 509 -1.52 -10.82 12.04
N ILE A 510 -2.83 -10.82 12.26
CA ILE A 510 -3.83 -10.48 11.23
C ILE A 510 -4.57 -9.23 11.68
N GLN A 511 -4.75 -8.29 10.76
CA GLN A 511 -5.49 -7.05 11.00
C GLN A 511 -6.32 -6.71 9.75
N VAL A 512 -7.54 -6.23 9.95
CA VAL A 512 -8.44 -5.78 8.87
C VAL A 512 -8.77 -4.30 9.03
N ALA A 513 -8.70 -3.58 7.93
CA ALA A 513 -9.12 -2.19 7.77
C ALA A 513 -10.20 -2.07 6.69
N MET A 514 -11.24 -1.26 6.89
CA MET A 514 -12.25 -0.96 5.88
C MET A 514 -12.85 0.44 6.06
N GLN A 515 -13.42 1.02 5.00
CA GLN A 515 -14.10 2.32 5.09
C GLN A 515 -15.62 2.15 5.19
N ILE A 516 -16.23 2.80 6.18
CA ILE A 516 -17.69 2.83 6.38
C ILE A 516 -18.14 4.28 6.54
N ASN A 517 -19.00 4.74 5.63
CA ASN A 517 -19.57 6.09 5.64
C ASN A 517 -18.50 7.19 5.77
N GLY A 518 -17.40 7.05 5.01
CA GLY A 518 -16.24 7.96 5.02
C GLY A 518 -15.23 7.71 6.15
N ASN A 519 -15.61 7.02 7.21
CA ASN A 519 -14.74 6.73 8.36
C ASN A 519 -13.96 5.43 8.15
N ASN A 520 -12.69 5.42 8.54
CA ASN A 520 -11.87 4.21 8.54
C ASN A 520 -12.13 3.44 9.84
N ILE A 521 -12.55 2.18 9.70
CA ILE A 521 -12.77 1.24 10.80
C ILE A 521 -11.66 0.18 10.72
N VAL A 522 -10.90 0.04 11.80
CA VAL A 522 -9.82 -0.94 11.94
C VAL A 522 -10.12 -1.84 13.13
N SER A 523 -9.68 -3.07 13.01
CA SER A 523 -9.91 -4.14 13.97
C SER A 523 -8.79 -4.33 14.98
N ASN A 524 -9.05 -5.11 16.03
CA ASN A 524 -8.00 -5.66 16.87
C ASN A 524 -6.99 -6.47 16.04
N ASN A 525 -5.72 -6.42 16.44
CA ASN A 525 -4.72 -7.34 15.92
C ASN A 525 -4.99 -8.77 16.45
N LEU A 526 -5.41 -9.67 15.56
CA LEU A 526 -5.55 -11.09 15.83
C LEU A 526 -4.18 -11.77 15.72
N ARG A 527 -3.49 -11.89 16.86
CA ARG A 527 -2.27 -12.71 16.94
C ARG A 527 -2.66 -14.18 17.02
N LEU A 528 -2.14 -14.99 16.10
CA LEU A 528 -2.30 -16.45 16.07
C LEU A 528 -0.95 -17.17 16.02
N ARG A 529 -0.96 -18.48 16.28
CA ARG A 529 0.20 -19.36 16.17
C ARG A 529 -0.11 -20.58 15.30
N VAL A 530 0.71 -20.81 14.28
CA VAL A 530 0.79 -22.07 13.55
C VAL A 530 1.84 -22.94 14.22
N PHE A 531 1.49 -24.17 14.58
CA PHE A 531 2.44 -25.14 15.14
C PHE A 531 3.42 -25.67 14.07
N PRO A 532 4.60 -26.19 14.48
CA PRO A 532 5.46 -26.98 13.59
C PRO A 532 4.75 -28.28 13.14
N PRO A 533 5.25 -28.95 12.09
CA PRO A 533 4.78 -30.29 11.73
C PRO A 533 4.77 -31.22 12.94
N ALA A 534 3.69 -31.96 13.12
CA ALA A 534 3.53 -32.93 14.21
C ALA A 534 4.28 -34.26 13.93
N GLY A 535 4.68 -34.51 12.68
CA GLY A 535 5.39 -35.71 12.25
C GLY A 535 5.80 -35.64 10.78
N TYR A 536 6.45 -36.71 10.30
CA TYR A 536 7.02 -36.78 8.95
C TYR A 536 5.99 -36.55 7.85
N ASP A 537 4.82 -37.21 7.89
CA ASP A 537 3.81 -37.08 6.83
C ASP A 537 3.34 -35.63 6.65
N GLN A 538 3.24 -34.87 7.74
CA GLN A 538 2.81 -33.47 7.71
C GLN A 538 3.91 -32.50 7.25
N GLU A 539 5.19 -32.89 7.36
CA GLU A 539 6.31 -32.16 6.77
C GLU A 539 6.46 -32.49 5.28
N PHE A 540 6.41 -33.78 4.93
CA PHE A 540 6.50 -34.26 3.55
C PHE A 540 5.38 -33.68 2.67
N LEU A 541 4.12 -33.77 3.13
CA LEU A 541 2.98 -33.22 2.39
C LEU A 541 3.04 -31.69 2.22
N ALA A 542 3.78 -30.97 3.08
CA ALA A 542 3.89 -29.52 2.98
C ALA A 542 4.56 -29.05 1.67
N GLN A 543 5.46 -29.88 1.13
CA GLN A 543 6.22 -29.59 -0.09
C GLN A 543 5.29 -29.40 -1.30
N ASP A 544 4.17 -30.13 -1.34
CA ASP A 544 3.17 -30.08 -2.41
C ASP A 544 1.87 -29.35 -2.00
N PHE A 545 1.48 -29.38 -0.72
CA PHE A 545 0.27 -28.74 -0.20
C PHE A 545 0.28 -27.21 -0.37
N PHE A 546 1.43 -26.57 -0.25
CA PHE A 546 1.56 -25.11 -0.46
C PHE A 546 1.70 -24.71 -1.94
N SER A 547 1.25 -25.56 -2.87
CA SER A 547 1.13 -25.25 -4.29
C SER A 547 -0.04 -24.31 -4.61
N ASP A 548 0.02 -23.67 -5.78
CA ASP A 548 -1.05 -22.81 -6.32
C ASP A 548 -2.34 -23.58 -6.63
N GLU A 549 -2.25 -24.83 -7.14
CA GLU A 549 -3.44 -25.66 -7.40
C GLU A 549 -4.23 -25.94 -6.12
N VAL A 550 -3.56 -26.44 -5.07
CA VAL A 550 -4.20 -26.71 -3.77
C VAL A 550 -4.77 -25.42 -3.17
N GLY A 551 -4.02 -24.32 -3.25
CA GLY A 551 -4.47 -23.02 -2.77
C GLY A 551 -5.75 -22.51 -3.46
N ARG A 552 -5.85 -22.68 -4.79
CA ARG A 552 -7.05 -22.35 -5.56
C ARG A 552 -8.22 -23.28 -5.25
N ILE A 553 -7.97 -24.59 -5.14
CA ILE A 553 -9.00 -25.57 -4.79
C ILE A 553 -9.64 -25.20 -3.45
N LEU A 554 -8.82 -24.95 -2.42
CA LEU A 554 -9.33 -24.56 -1.11
C LEU A 554 -10.04 -23.20 -1.12
N ALA A 555 -9.52 -22.21 -1.85
CA ALA A 555 -10.14 -20.88 -1.94
C ALA A 555 -11.51 -20.84 -2.67
N PHE A 556 -11.85 -21.87 -3.45
CA PHE A 556 -13.13 -22.03 -4.14
C PHE A 556 -13.99 -23.18 -3.60
N ASP A 557 -13.55 -23.82 -2.52
CA ASP A 557 -14.09 -25.08 -1.98
C ASP A 557 -14.21 -26.23 -3.02
N GLY A 558 -13.29 -26.34 -3.98
CA GLY A 558 -13.22 -27.48 -4.90
C GLY A 558 -12.86 -27.19 -6.36
N SER A 559 -12.49 -28.24 -7.09
CA SER A 559 -12.34 -28.24 -8.55
C SER A 559 -12.51 -29.65 -9.13
N ARG A 560 -13.02 -29.77 -10.37
CA ARG A 560 -12.96 -31.03 -11.15
C ARG A 560 -11.68 -31.18 -11.97
N PHE A 561 -10.92 -30.09 -12.19
CA PHE A 561 -9.86 -30.02 -13.23
C PHE A 561 -8.45 -29.78 -12.72
N LEU A 562 -8.28 -29.36 -11.46
CA LEU A 562 -6.97 -29.19 -10.83
C LEU A 562 -6.53 -30.56 -10.27
N GLU A 563 -6.21 -31.48 -11.17
CA GLU A 563 -6.00 -32.90 -10.86
C GLU A 563 -4.89 -33.13 -9.83
N LYS A 564 -3.73 -32.46 -9.98
CA LYS A 564 -2.61 -32.62 -9.05
C LYS A 564 -2.96 -32.10 -7.66
N GLY A 565 -3.57 -30.91 -7.59
CA GLY A 565 -4.07 -30.38 -6.33
C GLY A 565 -5.11 -31.30 -5.67
N ASN A 566 -5.99 -31.93 -6.45
CA ASN A 566 -6.96 -32.91 -5.96
C ASN A 566 -6.29 -34.22 -5.47
N ASP A 567 -5.22 -34.68 -6.12
CA ASP A 567 -4.43 -35.84 -5.67
C ASP A 567 -3.72 -35.55 -4.34
N ILE A 568 -3.12 -34.37 -4.20
CA ILE A 568 -2.49 -33.93 -2.94
C ILE A 568 -3.54 -33.87 -1.82
N LEU A 569 -4.73 -33.35 -2.10
CA LEU A 569 -5.82 -33.31 -1.11
C LEU A 569 -6.34 -34.72 -0.75
N ARG A 570 -6.36 -35.67 -1.69
CA ARG A 570 -6.62 -37.10 -1.38
C ARG A 570 -5.56 -37.65 -0.42
N GLU A 571 -4.28 -37.46 -0.73
CA GLU A 571 -3.17 -37.94 0.12
C GLU A 571 -3.20 -37.31 1.52
N VAL A 572 -3.57 -36.02 1.63
CA VAL A 572 -3.84 -35.34 2.91
C VAL A 572 -4.97 -36.01 3.68
N THR A 573 -6.11 -36.32 3.05
CA THR A 573 -7.21 -37.00 3.76
C THR A 573 -6.86 -38.42 4.21
N GLU A 574 -6.05 -39.14 3.46
CA GLU A 574 -5.60 -40.50 3.82
C GLU A 574 -4.57 -40.48 4.96
N LYS A 575 -3.52 -39.66 4.85
CA LYS A 575 -2.40 -39.65 5.81
C LYS A 575 -2.67 -38.81 7.06
N LEU A 576 -3.45 -37.74 6.93
CA LEU A 576 -3.68 -36.77 7.99
C LEU A 576 -5.14 -36.75 8.47
N ARG A 577 -5.90 -37.84 8.29
CA ARG A 577 -7.33 -37.98 8.67
C ARG A 577 -7.73 -37.37 10.03
N ASP A 578 -6.87 -37.51 11.05
CA ASP A 578 -7.10 -37.04 12.43
C ASP A 578 -6.73 -35.55 12.64
N HIS A 579 -6.35 -34.83 11.57
CA HIS A 579 -5.95 -33.42 11.58
C HIS A 579 -7.01 -32.51 10.94
N ALA A 580 -7.04 -31.25 11.36
CA ALA A 580 -7.99 -30.26 10.89
C ALA A 580 -7.90 -30.04 9.36
N VAL A 581 -6.71 -30.10 8.77
CA VAL A 581 -6.49 -29.94 7.32
C VAL A 581 -7.25 -30.97 6.48
N ALA A 582 -7.40 -32.22 6.95
CA ALA A 582 -8.16 -33.24 6.24
C ALA A 582 -9.64 -32.88 6.11
N LEU A 583 -10.22 -32.18 7.08
CA LEU A 583 -11.63 -31.76 7.02
C LEU A 583 -11.86 -30.70 5.92
N HIS A 584 -10.93 -29.77 5.73
CA HIS A 584 -10.97 -28.82 4.61
C HIS A 584 -10.79 -29.52 3.26
N ALA A 585 -9.84 -30.47 3.19
CA ALA A 585 -9.58 -31.26 2.00
C ALA A 585 -10.81 -32.09 1.58
N HIS A 586 -11.46 -32.77 2.53
CA HIS A 586 -12.70 -33.52 2.30
C HIS A 586 -13.83 -32.62 1.75
N ILE A 587 -14.02 -31.39 2.27
CA ILE A 587 -15.01 -30.45 1.72
C ILE A 587 -14.72 -30.10 0.26
N ALA A 588 -13.47 -29.77 -0.05
CA ALA A 588 -13.07 -29.38 -1.40
C ALA A 588 -13.14 -30.54 -2.40
N LEU A 589 -12.96 -31.79 -1.94
CA LEU A 589 -13.21 -32.99 -2.72
C LEU A 589 -14.72 -33.30 -2.85
N ALA A 590 -15.54 -33.02 -1.84
CA ALA A 590 -16.98 -33.32 -1.83
C ALA A 590 -17.81 -32.42 -2.76
N LYS A 591 -17.67 -31.09 -2.65
CA LYS A 591 -18.57 -30.14 -3.33
C LYS A 591 -18.62 -30.27 -4.86
N PRO A 592 -17.50 -30.47 -5.59
CA PRO A 592 -17.54 -30.69 -7.03
C PRO A 592 -18.23 -31.98 -7.46
N LEU A 593 -18.32 -32.96 -6.55
CA LEU A 593 -18.93 -34.28 -6.78
C LEU A 593 -20.43 -34.29 -6.43
N ALA A 594 -20.88 -33.42 -5.53
CA ALA A 594 -22.23 -33.43 -4.96
C ALA A 594 -23.34 -33.18 -5.99
N PHE A 595 -23.09 -32.30 -6.96
CA PHE A 595 -24.07 -31.91 -7.98
C PHE A 595 -23.46 -31.99 -9.38
N ASP A 596 -24.32 -31.91 -10.40
CA ASP A 596 -23.91 -31.82 -11.79
C ASP A 596 -22.99 -30.62 -12.02
N TYR A 597 -21.78 -30.90 -12.50
CA TYR A 597 -20.73 -29.90 -12.65
C TYR A 597 -20.69 -29.38 -14.08
N GLN A 598 -20.94 -28.08 -14.25
CA GLN A 598 -20.92 -27.41 -15.55
C GLN A 598 -19.52 -26.86 -15.86
N PHE A 599 -19.06 -27.05 -17.09
CA PHE A 599 -17.80 -26.46 -17.57
C PHE A 599 -17.89 -26.04 -19.04
N LEU A 600 -17.02 -25.12 -19.46
CA LEU A 600 -16.92 -24.65 -20.83
C LEU A 600 -15.84 -25.44 -21.57
N ASP A 601 -16.24 -26.21 -22.58
CA ASP A 601 -15.35 -27.02 -23.41
C ASP A 601 -15.07 -26.32 -24.74
N PHE A 602 -13.79 -26.25 -25.13
CA PHE A 602 -13.31 -25.68 -26.38
C PHE A 602 -12.74 -26.74 -27.35
N THR A 603 -12.72 -28.02 -26.97
CA THR A 603 -12.02 -29.07 -27.73
C THR A 603 -12.74 -29.55 -28.99
N GLU A 604 -14.05 -29.27 -29.14
CA GLU A 604 -14.89 -29.84 -30.21
C GLU A 604 -15.36 -28.85 -31.30
N ASP A 605 -15.14 -27.54 -31.16
CA ASP A 605 -15.51 -26.55 -32.20
C ASP A 605 -14.32 -25.69 -32.63
N SER A 606 -14.06 -25.64 -33.93
CA SER A 606 -13.09 -24.72 -34.56
C SER A 606 -13.50 -23.25 -34.53
N ASP A 607 -14.62 -22.92 -33.88
CA ASP A 607 -15.37 -21.67 -34.06
C ASP A 607 -15.30 -20.75 -32.82
N THR A 608 -14.32 -20.99 -31.93
CA THR A 608 -13.95 -20.19 -30.73
C THR A 608 -15.01 -19.98 -29.64
N ARG A 609 -16.27 -20.35 -29.87
CA ARG A 609 -17.39 -20.00 -28.98
C ARG A 609 -17.54 -20.89 -27.73
N GLY A 610 -16.97 -22.09 -27.75
CA GLY A 610 -17.07 -23.08 -26.66
C GLY A 610 -18.49 -23.64 -26.46
N LYS A 611 -18.59 -24.80 -25.80
CA LYS A 611 -19.86 -25.44 -25.44
C LYS A 611 -19.90 -25.74 -23.95
N ILE A 612 -21.01 -25.43 -23.29
CA ILE A 612 -21.23 -25.86 -21.91
C ILE A 612 -21.49 -27.36 -21.92
N LYS A 613 -20.62 -28.12 -21.25
CA LYS A 613 -20.79 -29.55 -20.98
C LYS A 613 -21.07 -29.76 -19.49
N ILE A 614 -21.70 -30.90 -19.19
CA ILE A 614 -22.10 -31.29 -17.84
C ILE A 614 -21.40 -32.61 -17.50
N ILE A 615 -20.71 -32.63 -16.36
CA ILE A 615 -20.18 -33.84 -15.73
C ILE A 615 -21.18 -34.23 -14.64
N PRO A 616 -21.77 -35.44 -14.66
CA PRO A 616 -22.72 -35.85 -13.63
C PRO A 616 -22.16 -35.79 -12.21
N ALA A 617 -23.06 -35.60 -11.24
CA ALA A 617 -22.78 -35.84 -9.84
C ALA A 617 -22.21 -37.26 -9.59
N GLN A 618 -21.49 -37.44 -8.48
CA GLN A 618 -21.00 -38.72 -7.98
C GLN A 618 -21.46 -38.88 -6.53
N PRO A 619 -22.74 -39.25 -6.30
CA PRO A 619 -23.37 -39.14 -4.97
C PRO A 619 -22.66 -39.93 -3.87
N ASP A 620 -22.24 -41.18 -4.14
CA ASP A 620 -21.62 -42.04 -3.12
C ASP A 620 -20.31 -41.46 -2.58
N GLU A 621 -19.44 -40.97 -3.47
CA GLU A 621 -18.16 -40.37 -3.06
C GLU A 621 -18.39 -38.98 -2.44
N ALA A 622 -19.29 -38.15 -2.98
CA ALA A 622 -19.66 -36.88 -2.36
C ALA A 622 -20.18 -37.05 -0.93
N ARG A 623 -21.05 -38.05 -0.71
CA ARG A 623 -21.60 -38.41 0.60
C ARG A 623 -20.51 -38.83 1.58
N LYS A 624 -19.63 -39.74 1.17
CA LYS A 624 -18.49 -40.21 1.96
C LYS A 624 -17.59 -39.03 2.38
N GLN A 625 -17.21 -38.18 1.44
CA GLN A 625 -16.34 -37.03 1.68
C GLN A 625 -17.02 -36.01 2.63
N PHE A 626 -18.31 -35.69 2.43
CA PHE A 626 -19.05 -34.82 3.36
C PHE A 626 -19.18 -35.41 4.77
N ALA A 627 -19.46 -36.72 4.88
CA ALA A 627 -19.59 -37.38 6.18
C ALA A 627 -18.27 -37.31 6.98
N SER A 628 -17.14 -37.64 6.36
CA SER A 628 -15.80 -37.53 6.96
C SER A 628 -15.48 -36.09 7.39
N ALA A 629 -15.79 -35.09 6.56
CA ALA A 629 -15.58 -33.68 6.88
C ALA A 629 -16.45 -33.17 8.06
N LEU A 630 -17.74 -33.53 8.07
CA LEU A 630 -18.76 -32.79 8.82
C LEU A 630 -19.42 -33.59 9.95
N THR A 631 -19.71 -34.88 9.77
CA THR A 631 -20.50 -35.66 10.73
C THR A 631 -19.68 -36.64 11.56
N GLU A 632 -18.51 -37.09 11.10
CA GLU A 632 -17.62 -37.93 11.91
C GLU A 632 -16.91 -37.11 13.00
N HIS A 633 -16.49 -35.87 12.68
CA HIS A 633 -15.71 -35.01 13.57
C HIS A 633 -16.34 -33.63 13.82
N LYS A 634 -17.68 -33.57 13.92
CA LYS A 634 -18.55 -32.37 14.14
C LYS A 634 -17.91 -31.21 14.91
N GLN A 635 -17.39 -31.47 16.12
CA GLN A 635 -16.84 -30.45 17.01
C GLN A 635 -15.45 -29.93 16.59
N ILE A 636 -14.68 -30.70 15.80
CA ILE A 636 -13.43 -30.27 15.17
C ILE A 636 -13.74 -29.50 13.88
N ALA A 637 -14.69 -29.99 13.07
CA ALA A 637 -15.17 -29.33 11.87
C ALA A 637 -15.66 -27.90 12.17
N ALA A 638 -16.60 -27.75 13.12
CA ALA A 638 -17.12 -26.44 13.57
C ALA A 638 -16.10 -25.56 14.33
N LYS A 639 -14.88 -26.06 14.58
CA LYS A 639 -13.75 -25.30 15.15
C LYS A 639 -12.79 -24.82 14.06
N THR A 640 -12.58 -25.61 13.01
CA THR A 640 -11.66 -25.28 11.91
C THR A 640 -12.33 -24.49 10.78
N LEU A 641 -13.53 -24.88 10.36
CA LEU A 641 -14.33 -24.25 9.30
C LEU A 641 -15.15 -23.03 9.77
N SER A 642 -14.86 -22.46 10.95
CA SER A 642 -15.74 -21.51 11.63
C SER A 642 -17.16 -22.07 11.92
N HIS A 643 -18.04 -21.32 12.61
CA HIS A 643 -19.45 -21.70 12.74
C HIS A 643 -20.25 -21.41 11.46
N LYS A 644 -19.83 -20.43 10.65
CA LYS A 644 -20.57 -19.94 9.49
C LYS A 644 -20.38 -20.86 8.29
N GLU A 645 -19.14 -21.23 7.96
CA GLU A 645 -18.89 -22.13 6.82
C GLU A 645 -19.32 -23.55 7.17
N TYR A 646 -19.07 -24.04 8.40
CA TYR A 646 -19.64 -25.32 8.86
C TYR A 646 -21.17 -25.38 8.71
N ASN A 647 -21.90 -24.31 9.05
CA ASN A 647 -23.33 -24.20 8.80
C ASN A 647 -23.67 -24.22 7.29
N GLN A 648 -22.92 -23.50 6.45
CA GLN A 648 -23.11 -23.50 5.00
C GLN A 648 -22.87 -24.88 4.39
N TYR A 649 -21.77 -25.56 4.74
CA TYR A 649 -21.45 -26.90 4.24
C TYR A 649 -22.44 -27.97 4.74
N MET A 650 -22.88 -27.92 6.00
CA MET A 650 -23.94 -28.82 6.51
C MET A 650 -25.29 -28.56 5.84
N VAL A 651 -25.62 -27.31 5.51
CA VAL A 651 -26.78 -26.97 4.68
C VAL A 651 -26.63 -27.58 3.29
N THR A 652 -25.52 -27.34 2.59
CA THR A 652 -25.23 -27.93 1.27
C THR A 652 -25.29 -29.46 1.29
N TYR A 653 -24.78 -30.11 2.35
CA TYR A 653 -24.84 -31.57 2.50
C TYR A 653 -26.28 -32.06 2.67
N SER A 654 -27.11 -31.40 3.49
CA SER A 654 -28.53 -31.74 3.60
C SER A 654 -29.35 -31.43 2.33
N GLU A 655 -28.98 -30.40 1.56
CA GLU A 655 -29.59 -30.11 0.26
C GLU A 655 -29.23 -31.19 -0.78
N PHE A 656 -27.98 -31.65 -0.77
CA PHE A 656 -27.52 -32.81 -1.56
C PHE A 656 -28.29 -34.09 -1.20
N LEU A 657 -28.42 -34.45 0.09
CA LEU A 657 -29.17 -35.63 0.51
C LEU A 657 -30.65 -35.56 0.10
N SER A 658 -31.31 -34.41 0.32
CA SER A 658 -32.69 -34.19 -0.11
C SER A 658 -32.85 -34.23 -1.65
N SER A 659 -31.80 -33.92 -2.43
CA SER A 659 -31.82 -34.08 -3.89
C SER A 659 -31.63 -35.53 -4.36
N GLN A 660 -31.17 -36.42 -3.48
CA GLN A 660 -31.17 -37.89 -3.69
C GLN A 660 -32.46 -38.55 -3.13
N GLU A 661 -33.47 -37.75 -2.77
CA GLU A 661 -34.72 -38.17 -2.08
C GLU A 661 -34.51 -38.67 -0.63
N GLU A 662 -33.29 -38.60 -0.09
CA GLU A 662 -32.89 -38.99 1.28
C GLU A 662 -33.22 -37.88 2.30
N ASN A 663 -34.52 -37.54 2.39
CA ASN A 663 -35.01 -36.44 3.22
C ASN A 663 -34.83 -36.70 4.72
N LYS A 664 -34.89 -37.96 5.15
CA LYS A 664 -34.69 -38.33 6.55
C LYS A 664 -33.25 -38.07 6.98
N GLU A 665 -32.29 -38.52 6.18
CA GLU A 665 -30.87 -38.31 6.40
C GLU A 665 -30.51 -36.82 6.31
N ALA A 666 -31.17 -36.06 5.42
CA ALA A 666 -31.07 -34.60 5.39
C ALA A 666 -31.57 -33.93 6.69
N ALA A 667 -32.66 -34.44 7.29
CA ALA A 667 -33.15 -33.98 8.59
C ALA A 667 -32.19 -34.37 9.74
N GLU A 668 -31.61 -35.57 9.72
CA GLU A 668 -30.59 -35.99 10.68
C GLU A 668 -29.33 -35.11 10.62
N VAL A 669 -28.85 -34.74 9.42
CA VAL A 669 -27.76 -33.77 9.23
C VAL A 669 -28.12 -32.39 9.81
N GLN A 670 -29.34 -31.89 9.58
CA GLN A 670 -29.79 -30.64 10.20
C GLN A 670 -29.91 -30.73 11.73
N ASN A 671 -30.28 -31.89 12.28
CA ASN A 671 -30.27 -32.12 13.72
C ASN A 671 -28.84 -32.11 14.29
N ASP A 672 -27.89 -32.74 13.61
CA ASP A 672 -26.46 -32.73 13.99
C ASP A 672 -25.86 -31.33 13.97
N LEU A 673 -26.17 -30.55 12.94
CA LEU A 673 -25.84 -29.13 12.84
C LEU A 673 -26.42 -28.34 14.02
N TYR A 674 -27.70 -28.56 14.35
CA TYR A 674 -28.38 -27.92 15.46
C TYR A 674 -27.68 -28.19 16.80
N GLN A 675 -27.43 -29.46 17.14
CA GLN A 675 -26.76 -29.81 18.40
C GLN A 675 -25.36 -29.20 18.47
N THR A 676 -24.56 -29.38 17.41
CA THR A 676 -23.17 -28.90 17.34
C THR A 676 -23.06 -27.39 17.56
N LEU A 677 -23.95 -26.59 16.95
CA LEU A 677 -23.93 -25.14 17.10
C LEU A 677 -24.64 -24.65 18.36
N SER A 678 -25.61 -25.39 18.89
CA SER A 678 -26.22 -25.09 20.19
C SER A 678 -25.24 -25.27 21.33
N GLU A 679 -24.45 -26.35 21.34
CA GLU A 679 -23.37 -26.58 22.31
C GLU A 679 -22.29 -25.48 22.26
N ARG A 680 -22.12 -24.86 21.07
CA ARG A 680 -21.16 -23.78 20.84
C ARG A 680 -21.76 -22.38 21.05
N ASN A 681 -22.99 -22.28 21.59
CA ASN A 681 -23.69 -21.03 21.92
C ASN A 681 -23.87 -20.07 20.74
N VAL A 682 -24.16 -20.60 19.54
CA VAL A 682 -24.53 -19.81 18.37
C VAL A 682 -25.92 -19.19 18.56
N LEU A 683 -26.15 -18.00 17.99
CA LEU A 683 -27.39 -17.23 18.12
C LEU A 683 -28.66 -18.05 17.82
N ASP A 684 -29.68 -17.91 18.68
CA ASP A 684 -30.99 -18.58 18.53
C ASP A 684 -31.65 -18.35 17.16
N SER A 685 -31.44 -17.18 16.55
CA SER A 685 -31.98 -16.86 15.21
C SER A 685 -31.32 -17.66 14.07
N VAL A 686 -30.13 -18.22 14.29
CA VAL A 686 -29.47 -19.19 13.39
C VAL A 686 -29.99 -20.59 13.71
N LEU A 687 -30.03 -20.95 15.01
CA LEU A 687 -30.54 -22.24 15.49
C LEU A 687 -32.00 -22.49 15.06
N GLN A 688 -32.85 -21.46 15.02
CA GLN A 688 -34.22 -21.57 14.54
C GLN A 688 -34.30 -21.76 13.02
N LYS A 689 -33.39 -21.18 12.23
CA LYS A 689 -33.35 -21.45 10.77
C LYS A 689 -32.99 -22.90 10.48
N ILE A 690 -32.11 -23.49 11.29
CA ILE A 690 -31.73 -24.90 11.22
C ILE A 690 -32.94 -25.79 11.56
N LYS A 691 -33.68 -25.48 12.65
CA LYS A 691 -34.95 -26.17 12.97
C LYS A 691 -35.96 -26.11 11.83
N ASN A 692 -36.26 -24.91 11.32
CA ASN A 692 -37.22 -24.73 10.22
C ASN A 692 -36.81 -25.52 8.98
N ARG A 693 -35.50 -25.60 8.67
CA ARG A 693 -34.98 -26.38 7.55
C ARG A 693 -35.11 -27.89 7.80
N ARG A 694 -34.88 -28.36 9.03
CA ARG A 694 -35.14 -29.75 9.43
C ARG A 694 -36.62 -30.13 9.26
N GLU A 695 -37.53 -29.29 9.76
CA GLU A 695 -38.98 -29.46 9.64
C GLU A 695 -39.43 -29.53 8.16
N ILE A 696 -38.80 -28.78 7.26
CA ILE A 696 -39.05 -28.88 5.81
C ILE A 696 -38.66 -30.25 5.23
N TYR A 697 -37.58 -30.88 5.72
CA TYR A 697 -37.20 -32.23 5.27
C TYR A 697 -38.11 -33.31 5.89
N GLU A 698 -38.43 -33.20 7.19
CA GLU A 698 -39.41 -34.07 7.87
C GLU A 698 -40.79 -34.03 7.15
N GLN A 699 -41.22 -32.86 6.66
CA GLN A 699 -42.46 -32.70 5.89
C GLN A 699 -42.41 -33.26 4.46
N LYS A 700 -41.23 -33.58 3.91
CA LYS A 700 -41.07 -34.24 2.60
C LYS A 700 -40.96 -35.76 2.70
N GLU A 701 -40.69 -36.28 3.90
CA GLU A 701 -40.69 -37.72 4.19
C GLU A 701 -42.12 -38.27 4.39
N ASN A 702 -43.05 -37.39 4.80
CA ASN A 702 -44.49 -37.68 4.97
C ASN A 702 -45.31 -37.41 3.69
#